data_AF-A0A7X7G806-F1
#
_entry.id   AF-A0A7X7G806-F1
#
_cell.length_a   1.000
_cell.length_b   1.000
_cell.length_c   1.000
_cell.angle_alpha   90.00
_cell.angle_beta   90.00
_cell.angle_gamma   90.00
#
_symmetry.space_group_name_H-M   'P 1'
#
loop_
_entity.id
_entity.type
_entity.pdbx_description
1 polymer ?
#
loop_
_entity_poly.entity_id
_entity_poly.type
_entity_poly.pdbx_seq_one_letter_code
_entity_poly.pdbx_strand_id
1 'polypeptide(L)'
;MRPASRPSRHLSHLAEVFGLAGDPGDVTVTGIAVGSADVQPGDLFVALPGLRAHGADYAADAVAAGAVAVLTDPTGRARLAERPALGVPVLEVADPRTRLGDVSAWLYDHPARALTVVGVTGTNGKTTTCYFAQAALERVHPVTGVVGTVELRVGDEAIESPRTTVEAPVLHGLFALMRERGATACAMEVSSHALALERVGGVVFDVAAFTNLQRDHLDFHGDMEGYYRDKARLFAPGRVRHAVVCVDDEWGVRLAAELRARGDVPVDTVATRPDAAGLADADWRVGDATIGLDGVGSTFVLTGPDGPVDAASPLPGLVNVSNAAVAIVAAHRAGVPLAEAVAGVGGAHAIPGRMERVIERGPGQALCLVDYAHTPDALTLALEAVRPITRGRLVIVFGSDGDRDRGKRPIMGEIAARLADVLVVTDENPRSEDPASIRAAILEGVRRVRPDLRDVVEVAPRAEAVRLGHEIAVEGDTVIVTGKGHEPTQEVAGVFTRYNDRDAFRAAAADAWRVVDRPDGVRVVDAAHAATVDSARAALRRLVREAADRGGRAVAVLGLPDDLGPVPPAELDALGRSVVRLGVERLLVVGEAARAVHVGAVQEGSFDGESTLVPDAEAALAWLAEHVRPGDVVLVKGGRAAGLHALAAELAGGPAA
;
A
#
# COMPACT_ATOMS: atom_id res chain seq x y z
N MET A 1 -12.46 -15.58 9.66
CA MET A 1 -13.84 -15.35 9.20
C MET A 1 -14.45 -16.63 8.62
N ARG A 2 -15.51 -17.18 9.24
CA ARG A 2 -16.31 -18.32 8.74
C ARG A 2 -17.79 -18.05 9.05
N PRO A 3 -18.76 -18.61 8.31
CA PRO A 3 -20.18 -18.45 8.61
C PRO A 3 -20.51 -19.11 9.95
N ALA A 4 -21.45 -18.51 10.70
CA ALA A 4 -22.00 -19.11 11.91
C ALA A 4 -22.99 -20.22 11.55
N SER A 5 -23.79 -20.02 10.49
CA SER A 5 -24.70 -21.03 9.96
C SER A 5 -23.96 -21.94 8.97
N ARG A 6 -23.53 -23.11 9.43
CA ARG A 6 -22.82 -24.10 8.60
C ARG A 6 -23.78 -25.16 8.07
N PRO A 7 -23.92 -25.30 6.74
CA PRO A 7 -24.64 -26.43 6.17
C PRO A 7 -24.01 -27.74 6.63
N SER A 8 -24.86 -28.71 6.92
CA SER A 8 -24.48 -30.05 7.35
C SER A 8 -24.73 -31.01 6.21
N ARG A 9 -23.70 -31.72 5.75
CA ARG A 9 -23.81 -32.66 4.63
C ARG A 9 -23.23 -34.02 5.00
N HIS A 10 -23.92 -35.07 4.60
CA HIS A 10 -23.44 -36.43 4.82
C HIS A 10 -22.26 -36.74 3.89
N LEU A 11 -21.21 -37.35 4.42
CA LEU A 11 -19.99 -37.64 3.66
C LEU A 11 -20.25 -38.63 2.51
N SER A 12 -21.19 -39.56 2.67
CA SER A 12 -21.57 -40.47 1.58
C SER A 12 -22.17 -39.72 0.38
N HIS A 13 -22.95 -38.67 0.63
CA HIS A 13 -23.52 -37.85 -0.44
C HIS A 13 -22.43 -37.02 -1.12
N LEU A 14 -21.46 -36.51 -0.36
CA LEU A 14 -20.27 -35.85 -0.92
C LEU A 14 -19.49 -36.82 -1.82
N ALA A 15 -19.24 -38.04 -1.35
CA ALA A 15 -18.53 -39.08 -2.10
C ALA A 15 -19.26 -39.46 -3.39
N GLU A 16 -20.59 -39.59 -3.35
CA GLU A 16 -21.41 -39.89 -4.53
C GLU A 16 -21.37 -38.74 -5.56
N VAL A 17 -21.62 -37.50 -5.13
CA VAL A 17 -21.67 -36.32 -6.02
C VAL A 17 -20.35 -36.09 -6.75
N PHE A 18 -19.22 -36.30 -6.07
CA PHE A 18 -17.89 -36.03 -6.61
C PHE A 18 -17.14 -37.28 -7.08
N GLY A 19 -17.77 -38.47 -7.02
CA GLY A 19 -17.16 -39.73 -7.43
C GLY A 19 -15.89 -40.08 -6.65
N LEU A 20 -15.90 -39.86 -5.32
CA LEU A 20 -14.75 -40.11 -4.46
C LEU A 20 -14.68 -41.59 -4.06
N ALA A 21 -13.48 -42.16 -4.11
CA ALA A 21 -13.24 -43.55 -3.73
C ALA A 21 -12.97 -43.68 -2.22
N GLY A 22 -13.45 -44.76 -1.61
CA GLY A 22 -13.27 -45.05 -0.18
C GLY A 22 -14.60 -45.33 0.54
N ASP A 23 -14.52 -45.79 1.79
CA ASP A 23 -15.69 -45.93 2.65
C ASP A 23 -15.96 -44.59 3.35
N PRO A 24 -17.06 -43.88 3.04
CA PRO A 24 -17.39 -42.62 3.68
C PRO A 24 -17.90 -42.79 5.12
N GLY A 25 -18.28 -44.00 5.55
CA GLY A 25 -18.95 -44.21 6.84
C GLY A 25 -20.24 -43.40 7.01
N ASP A 26 -20.70 -43.31 8.26
CA ASP A 26 -21.86 -42.51 8.70
C ASP A 26 -21.35 -41.24 9.38
N VAL A 27 -20.80 -40.31 8.57
CA VAL A 27 -20.16 -39.09 9.05
C VAL A 27 -20.78 -37.87 8.38
N THR A 28 -20.93 -36.81 9.17
CA THR A 28 -21.44 -35.53 8.72
C THR A 28 -20.32 -34.49 8.70
N VAL A 29 -20.18 -33.77 7.59
CA VAL A 29 -19.24 -32.66 7.41
C VAL A 29 -19.96 -31.32 7.46
N THR A 30 -19.36 -30.36 8.16
CA THR A 30 -19.90 -29.00 8.34
C THR A 30 -18.96 -27.90 7.86
N GLY A 31 -17.78 -28.27 7.39
CA GLY A 31 -16.80 -27.34 6.84
C GLY A 31 -15.69 -28.07 6.12
N ILE A 32 -14.72 -27.31 5.62
CA ILE A 32 -13.62 -27.82 4.81
C ILE A 32 -12.37 -26.98 5.06
N ALA A 33 -11.21 -27.63 5.13
CA ALA A 33 -9.92 -26.96 5.33
C ALA A 33 -8.80 -27.68 4.57
N VAL A 34 -7.75 -26.92 4.22
CA VAL A 34 -6.51 -27.45 3.60
C VAL A 34 -5.29 -27.32 4.52
N GLY A 35 -5.30 -26.37 5.46
CA GLY A 35 -4.29 -26.27 6.51
C GLY A 35 -4.78 -27.04 7.74
N SER A 36 -3.94 -27.91 8.31
CA SER A 36 -4.28 -28.64 9.54
C SER A 36 -4.53 -27.69 10.73
N ALA A 37 -3.82 -26.56 10.77
CA ALA A 37 -4.02 -25.51 11.77
C ALA A 37 -5.33 -24.71 11.57
N ASP A 38 -5.94 -24.78 10.37
CA ASP A 38 -7.19 -24.07 10.05
C ASP A 38 -8.44 -24.94 10.28
N VAL A 39 -8.24 -26.21 10.61
CA VAL A 39 -9.31 -27.19 10.86
C VAL A 39 -10.12 -26.77 12.09
N GLN A 40 -11.43 -26.93 11.96
CA GLN A 40 -12.36 -26.84 13.07
C GLN A 40 -13.14 -28.16 13.22
N PRO A 41 -13.69 -28.45 14.40
CA PRO A 41 -14.53 -29.63 14.61
C PRO A 41 -15.62 -29.76 13.54
N GLY A 42 -15.68 -30.93 12.90
CA GLY A 42 -16.64 -31.22 11.83
C GLY A 42 -16.15 -30.92 10.41
N ASP A 43 -14.90 -30.46 10.24
CA ASP A 43 -14.35 -30.20 8.91
C ASP A 43 -13.92 -31.48 8.17
N LEU A 44 -14.05 -31.44 6.85
CA LEU A 44 -13.30 -32.27 5.92
C LEU A 44 -11.89 -31.67 5.75
N PHE A 45 -10.85 -32.43 6.10
CA PHE A 45 -9.47 -32.03 5.81
C PHE A 45 -9.05 -32.51 4.41
N VAL A 46 -8.63 -31.59 3.54
CA VAL A 46 -8.15 -31.94 2.20
C VAL A 46 -6.63 -31.92 2.17
N ALA A 47 -6.05 -33.11 2.16
CA ALA A 47 -4.61 -33.37 2.11
C ALA A 47 -4.10 -33.27 0.66
N LEU A 48 -3.57 -32.11 0.31
CA LEU A 48 -3.07 -31.82 -1.05
C LEU A 48 -1.56 -32.06 -1.19
N PRO A 49 -1.07 -32.42 -2.40
CA PRO A 49 0.35 -32.33 -2.70
C PRO A 49 0.78 -30.85 -2.72
N GLY A 50 1.84 -30.53 -1.98
CA GLY A 50 2.45 -29.21 -1.92
C GLY A 50 3.85 -29.18 -2.53
N LEU A 51 4.42 -27.97 -2.66
CA LEU A 51 5.77 -27.78 -3.23
C LEU A 51 6.91 -28.31 -2.32
N ARG A 52 6.64 -28.44 -1.01
CA ARG A 52 7.65 -28.83 -0.01
C ARG A 52 7.29 -30.12 0.75
N ALA A 53 6.00 -30.36 0.95
CA ALA A 53 5.48 -31.47 1.74
C ALA A 53 4.10 -31.88 1.21
N HIS A 54 3.66 -33.09 1.58
CA HIS A 54 2.33 -33.57 1.24
C HIS A 54 1.38 -33.34 2.42
N GLY A 55 0.15 -32.84 2.15
CA GLY A 55 -0.84 -32.56 3.20
C GLY A 55 -1.20 -33.78 4.05
N ALA A 56 -1.11 -34.98 3.47
CA ALA A 56 -1.31 -36.25 4.17
C ALA A 56 -0.34 -36.45 5.34
N ASP A 57 0.84 -35.82 5.31
CA ASP A 57 1.81 -35.90 6.40
C ASP A 57 1.30 -35.24 7.70
N TYR A 58 0.29 -34.36 7.59
CA TYR A 58 -0.34 -33.59 8.67
C TYR A 58 -1.77 -34.05 9.00
N ALA A 59 -2.23 -35.16 8.43
CA ALA A 59 -3.60 -35.63 8.63
C ALA A 59 -3.91 -35.99 10.09
N ALA A 60 -2.93 -36.49 10.84
CA ALA A 60 -3.09 -36.78 12.27
C ALA A 60 -3.35 -35.50 13.07
N ASP A 61 -2.63 -34.42 12.77
CA ASP A 61 -2.82 -33.12 13.42
C ASP A 61 -4.20 -32.54 13.08
N ALA A 62 -4.63 -32.67 11.82
CA ALA A 62 -5.97 -32.26 11.39
C ALA A 62 -7.08 -33.03 12.14
N VAL A 63 -6.94 -34.35 12.30
CA VAL A 63 -7.90 -35.15 13.07
C VAL A 63 -7.89 -34.77 14.55
N ALA A 64 -6.72 -34.52 15.13
CA ALA A 64 -6.60 -34.03 16.50
C ALA A 64 -7.26 -32.64 16.69
N ALA A 65 -7.25 -31.80 15.65
CA ALA A 65 -7.95 -30.52 15.62
C ALA A 65 -9.48 -30.65 15.37
N GLY A 66 -9.98 -31.85 15.08
CA GLY A 66 -11.41 -32.14 14.95
C GLY A 66 -11.89 -32.41 13.52
N ALA A 67 -10.99 -32.65 12.56
CA ALA A 67 -11.39 -33.14 11.25
C ALA A 67 -12.09 -34.50 11.38
N VAL A 68 -13.26 -34.63 10.76
CA VAL A 68 -14.09 -35.85 10.83
C VAL A 68 -13.89 -36.77 9.63
N ALA A 69 -13.16 -36.32 8.62
CA ALA A 69 -12.77 -37.08 7.44
C ALA A 69 -11.57 -36.45 6.73
N VAL A 70 -10.89 -37.22 5.89
CA VAL A 70 -9.78 -36.76 5.05
C VAL A 70 -10.07 -37.04 3.58
N LEU A 71 -9.83 -36.07 2.69
CA LEU A 71 -9.80 -36.25 1.24
C LEU A 71 -8.36 -36.08 0.74
N THR A 72 -7.85 -37.01 -0.05
CA THR A 72 -6.48 -36.99 -0.56
C THR A 72 -6.38 -37.53 -1.98
N ASP A 73 -5.21 -37.37 -2.61
CA ASP A 73 -4.82 -38.08 -3.83
C ASP A 73 -4.29 -39.52 -3.53
N PRO A 74 -4.07 -40.36 -4.55
CA PRO A 74 -3.53 -41.71 -4.37
C PRO A 74 -2.16 -41.75 -3.66
N THR A 75 -1.33 -40.72 -3.86
CA THR A 75 -0.01 -40.62 -3.19
C THR A 75 -0.19 -40.41 -1.69
N GLY A 76 -1.07 -39.50 -1.30
CA GLY A 76 -1.40 -39.30 0.10
C GLY A 76 -2.14 -40.48 0.70
N ARG A 77 -2.98 -41.20 -0.06
CA ARG A 77 -3.60 -42.45 0.43
C ARG A 77 -2.56 -43.50 0.78
N ALA A 78 -1.57 -43.71 -0.08
CA ALA A 78 -0.45 -44.62 0.19
C ALA A 78 0.33 -44.20 1.45
N ARG A 79 0.66 -42.91 1.58
CA ARG A 79 1.34 -42.37 2.77
C ARG A 79 0.56 -42.58 4.07
N LEU A 80 -0.76 -42.47 4.03
CA LEU A 80 -1.62 -42.69 5.20
C LEU A 80 -1.71 -44.18 5.57
N ALA A 81 -1.63 -45.09 4.60
CA ALA A 81 -1.63 -46.53 4.85
C ALA A 81 -0.38 -47.03 5.61
N GLU A 82 0.73 -46.29 5.52
CA GLU A 82 1.98 -46.57 6.23
C GLU A 82 2.00 -46.02 7.68
N ARG A 83 0.93 -45.34 8.09
CA ARG A 83 0.81 -44.67 9.40
C ARG A 83 -0.27 -45.33 10.26
N PRO A 84 -0.29 -45.08 11.59
CA PRO A 84 -1.40 -45.51 12.43
C PRO A 84 -2.74 -45.03 11.87
N ALA A 85 -3.77 -45.87 12.00
CA ALA A 85 -5.10 -45.54 11.51
C ALA A 85 -5.62 -44.24 12.15
N LEU A 86 -6.11 -43.33 11.32
CA LEU A 86 -6.59 -42.02 11.75
C LEU A 86 -7.90 -42.08 12.56
N GLY A 87 -8.63 -43.20 12.51
CA GLY A 87 -9.94 -43.34 13.18
C GLY A 87 -11.08 -42.56 12.50
N VAL A 88 -10.83 -41.97 11.34
CA VAL A 88 -11.83 -41.26 10.51
C VAL A 88 -11.82 -41.79 9.08
N PRO A 89 -12.93 -41.63 8.32
CA PRO A 89 -12.97 -41.95 6.89
C PRO A 89 -11.89 -41.22 6.08
N VAL A 90 -11.29 -41.94 5.13
CA VAL A 90 -10.34 -41.40 4.16
C VAL A 90 -10.90 -41.65 2.76
N LEU A 91 -11.20 -40.56 2.06
CA LEU A 91 -11.65 -40.55 0.68
C LEU A 91 -10.48 -40.19 -0.26
N GLU A 92 -10.55 -40.71 -1.48
CA GLU A 92 -9.53 -40.55 -2.51
C GLU A 92 -10.14 -39.99 -3.80
N VAL A 93 -9.42 -39.08 -4.46
CA VAL A 93 -9.68 -38.63 -5.82
C VAL A 93 -8.36 -38.38 -6.55
N ALA A 94 -8.32 -38.60 -7.86
CA ALA A 94 -7.07 -38.52 -8.63
C ALA A 94 -6.34 -37.17 -8.48
N ASP A 95 -7.08 -36.05 -8.50
CA ASP A 95 -6.54 -34.71 -8.27
C ASP A 95 -7.49 -33.90 -7.37
N PRO A 96 -7.24 -33.86 -6.05
CA PRO A 96 -8.09 -33.13 -5.11
C PRO A 96 -8.01 -31.61 -5.32
N ARG A 97 -6.93 -31.07 -5.91
CA ARG A 97 -6.78 -29.63 -6.14
C ARG A 97 -7.84 -29.12 -7.11
N THR A 98 -8.05 -29.84 -8.21
CA THR A 98 -9.03 -29.47 -9.24
C THR A 98 -10.49 -29.58 -8.77
N ARG A 99 -10.76 -30.42 -7.75
CA ARG A 99 -12.10 -30.62 -7.18
C ARG A 99 -12.39 -29.72 -5.98
N LEU A 100 -11.36 -29.20 -5.32
CA LEU A 100 -11.47 -28.50 -4.06
C LEU A 100 -12.46 -27.34 -4.09
N GLY A 101 -12.43 -26.54 -5.16
CA GLY A 101 -13.34 -25.41 -5.33
C GLY A 101 -14.80 -25.84 -5.43
N ASP A 102 -15.11 -26.83 -6.26
CA ASP A 102 -16.49 -27.32 -6.43
C ASP A 102 -17.01 -28.02 -5.17
N VAL A 103 -16.17 -28.80 -4.49
CA VAL A 103 -16.51 -29.43 -3.20
C VAL A 103 -16.80 -28.36 -2.15
N SER A 104 -15.96 -27.32 -2.07
CA SER A 104 -16.16 -26.20 -1.13
C SER A 104 -17.45 -25.44 -1.45
N ALA A 105 -17.68 -25.12 -2.72
CA ALA A 105 -18.90 -24.45 -3.18
C ALA A 105 -20.15 -25.26 -2.82
N TRP A 106 -20.16 -26.55 -3.15
CA TRP A 106 -21.27 -27.44 -2.85
C TRP A 106 -21.51 -27.55 -1.34
N LEU A 107 -20.46 -27.74 -0.55
CA LEU A 107 -20.59 -27.86 0.91
C LEU A 107 -21.31 -26.65 1.50
N TYR A 108 -20.91 -25.44 1.11
CA TYR A 108 -21.51 -24.19 1.58
C TYR A 108 -22.79 -23.75 0.83
N ASP A 109 -23.34 -24.64 -0.01
CA ASP A 109 -24.56 -24.40 -0.79
C ASP A 109 -24.44 -23.26 -1.81
N HIS A 110 -23.39 -23.35 -2.63
CA HIS A 110 -23.03 -22.47 -3.75
C HIS A 110 -23.19 -20.97 -3.42
N PRO A 111 -22.53 -20.47 -2.36
CA PRO A 111 -22.81 -19.16 -1.80
C PRO A 111 -22.55 -18.01 -2.79
N ALA A 112 -21.59 -18.17 -3.70
CA ALA A 112 -21.30 -17.19 -4.76
C ALA A 112 -22.51 -16.91 -5.67
N ARG A 113 -23.47 -17.83 -5.82
CA ARG A 113 -24.68 -17.62 -6.65
C ARG A 113 -25.62 -16.56 -6.10
N ALA A 114 -25.48 -16.19 -4.82
CA ALA A 114 -26.26 -15.13 -4.18
C ALA A 114 -25.59 -13.75 -4.28
N LEU A 115 -24.42 -13.67 -4.90
CA LEU A 115 -23.61 -12.46 -4.99
C LEU A 115 -23.41 -12.08 -6.46
N THR A 116 -23.41 -10.78 -6.74
CA THR A 116 -22.78 -10.24 -7.95
C THR A 116 -21.26 -10.22 -7.72
N VAL A 117 -20.50 -11.03 -8.47
CA VAL A 117 -19.05 -11.18 -8.26
C VAL A 117 -18.26 -10.54 -9.41
N VAL A 118 -17.46 -9.52 -9.09
CA VAL A 118 -16.50 -8.88 -10.00
C VAL A 118 -15.09 -9.37 -9.69
N GLY A 119 -14.47 -10.10 -10.62
CA GLY A 119 -13.10 -10.62 -10.48
C GLY A 119 -12.10 -9.81 -11.28
N VAL A 120 -10.98 -9.38 -10.68
CA VAL A 120 -9.95 -8.59 -11.37
C VAL A 120 -8.64 -9.35 -11.44
N THR A 121 -8.10 -9.54 -12.65
CA THR A 121 -6.78 -10.10 -12.89
C THR A 121 -5.89 -9.15 -13.71
N GLY A 122 -4.58 -9.44 -13.69
CA GLY A 122 -3.54 -8.65 -14.34
C GLY A 122 -2.24 -8.64 -13.54
N THR A 123 -1.16 -8.08 -14.09
CA THR A 123 0.11 -7.91 -13.36
C THR A 123 -0.06 -6.80 -12.33
N ASN A 124 -0.35 -5.58 -12.80
CA ASN A 124 -0.50 -4.39 -11.95
C ASN A 124 -1.95 -3.88 -11.92
N GLY A 125 -2.32 -3.14 -10.87
CA GLY A 125 -3.63 -2.47 -10.78
C GLY A 125 -4.80 -3.32 -10.26
N LYS A 126 -4.59 -4.60 -9.91
CA LYS A 126 -5.64 -5.49 -9.37
C LYS A 126 -6.31 -4.90 -8.12
N THR A 127 -5.53 -4.58 -7.09
CA THR A 127 -6.04 -4.00 -5.85
C THR A 127 -6.79 -2.70 -6.11
N THR A 128 -6.19 -1.75 -6.84
CA THR A 128 -6.82 -0.46 -7.15
C THR A 128 -8.15 -0.62 -7.89
N THR A 129 -8.16 -1.41 -8.97
CA THR A 129 -9.37 -1.66 -9.77
C THR A 129 -10.44 -2.41 -8.97
N CYS A 130 -10.04 -3.33 -8.08
CA CYS A 130 -10.94 -4.05 -7.18
C CYS A 130 -11.65 -3.10 -6.19
N TYR A 131 -10.90 -2.20 -5.55
CA TYR A 131 -11.46 -1.19 -4.65
C TYR A 131 -12.34 -0.18 -5.38
N PHE A 132 -11.95 0.27 -6.57
CA PHE A 132 -12.81 1.10 -7.42
C PHE A 132 -14.11 0.37 -7.80
N ALA A 133 -14.03 -0.89 -8.22
CA ALA A 133 -15.21 -1.69 -8.53
C ALA A 133 -16.10 -1.88 -7.31
N GLN A 134 -15.52 -2.10 -6.12
CA GLN A 134 -16.29 -2.18 -4.87
C GLN A 134 -16.97 -0.85 -4.53
N ALA A 135 -16.28 0.28 -4.62
CA ALA A 135 -16.89 1.60 -4.39
C ALA A 135 -18.05 1.90 -5.34
N ALA A 136 -17.96 1.43 -6.60
CA ALA A 136 -19.07 1.48 -7.54
C ALA A 136 -20.22 0.53 -7.16
N LEU A 137 -19.93 -0.69 -6.73
CA LEU A 137 -20.94 -1.67 -6.29
C LEU A 137 -21.72 -1.16 -5.05
N GLU A 138 -21.05 -0.49 -4.11
CA GLU A 138 -21.68 0.06 -2.90
C GLU A 138 -22.73 1.14 -3.19
N ARG A 139 -22.77 1.70 -4.41
CA ARG A 139 -23.81 2.64 -4.83
C ARG A 139 -25.19 2.00 -4.94
N VAL A 140 -25.25 0.69 -5.19
CA VAL A 140 -26.51 -0.04 -5.42
C VAL A 140 -26.66 -1.29 -4.55
N HIS A 141 -25.57 -1.78 -3.97
CA HIS A 141 -25.57 -2.93 -3.06
C HIS A 141 -25.34 -2.43 -1.62
N PRO A 142 -26.32 -2.58 -0.71
CA PRO A 142 -26.22 -2.08 0.66
C PRO A 142 -25.05 -2.67 1.46
N VAL A 143 -24.70 -3.93 1.20
CA VAL A 143 -23.58 -4.62 1.83
C VAL A 143 -22.78 -5.32 0.73
N THR A 144 -21.47 -5.08 0.73
CA THR A 144 -20.54 -5.64 -0.23
C THR A 144 -19.40 -6.41 0.46
N GLY A 145 -18.69 -7.19 -0.34
CA GLY A 145 -17.49 -7.91 0.06
C GLY A 145 -16.25 -7.46 -0.72
N VAL A 146 -15.09 -7.57 -0.08
CA VAL A 146 -13.78 -7.47 -0.75
C VAL A 146 -12.94 -8.69 -0.41
N VAL A 147 -12.28 -9.25 -1.42
CA VAL A 147 -11.29 -10.32 -1.26
C VAL A 147 -10.04 -9.93 -2.03
N GLY A 148 -8.96 -9.58 -1.32
CA GLY A 148 -7.75 -9.13 -2.00
C GLY A 148 -6.48 -9.23 -1.18
N THR A 149 -5.47 -8.53 -1.65
CA THR A 149 -4.12 -8.48 -1.05
C THR A 149 -4.14 -7.80 0.30
N VAL A 150 -4.91 -6.71 0.42
CA VAL A 150 -4.98 -5.89 1.64
C VAL A 150 -5.76 -6.60 2.74
N GLU A 151 -6.96 -7.05 2.41
CA GLU A 151 -7.92 -7.53 3.39
C GLU A 151 -8.91 -8.51 2.77
N LEU A 152 -9.54 -9.26 3.68
CA LEU A 152 -10.82 -9.89 3.45
C LEU A 152 -11.83 -9.06 4.21
N ARG A 153 -12.90 -8.60 3.56
CA ARG A 153 -13.90 -7.71 4.19
C ARG A 153 -15.33 -8.11 3.82
N VAL A 154 -16.23 -8.01 4.79
CA VAL A 154 -17.69 -8.16 4.65
C VAL A 154 -18.37 -7.00 5.34
N GLY A 155 -18.96 -6.08 4.57
CA GLY A 155 -19.43 -4.80 5.12
C GLY A 155 -18.28 -4.03 5.77
N ASP A 156 -18.41 -3.76 7.07
CA ASP A 156 -17.40 -3.04 7.86
C ASP A 156 -16.40 -3.99 8.57
N GLU A 157 -16.65 -5.30 8.58
CA GLU A 157 -15.76 -6.28 9.25
C GLU A 157 -14.64 -6.70 8.29
N ALA A 158 -13.39 -6.35 8.63
CA ALA A 158 -12.20 -6.68 7.85
C ALA A 158 -11.15 -7.42 8.67
N ILE A 159 -10.41 -8.34 8.03
CA ILE A 159 -9.19 -8.93 8.56
C ILE A 159 -8.07 -8.85 7.52
N GLU A 160 -6.83 -8.85 8.00
CA GLU A 160 -5.64 -8.96 7.17
C GLU A 160 -5.68 -10.23 6.32
N SER A 161 -5.41 -10.07 5.03
CA SER A 161 -5.43 -11.20 4.11
C SER A 161 -4.09 -11.93 4.11
N PRO A 162 -4.07 -13.27 4.26
CA PRO A 162 -2.81 -14.01 4.20
C PRO A 162 -2.25 -14.12 2.77
N ARG A 163 -3.08 -13.85 1.74
CA ARG A 163 -2.74 -14.00 0.31
C ARG A 163 -3.66 -13.12 -0.55
N THR A 164 -3.18 -12.62 -1.69
CA THR A 164 -4.01 -11.91 -2.68
C THR A 164 -5.30 -12.65 -3.04
N THR A 165 -5.22 -13.97 -3.23
CA THR A 165 -6.40 -14.82 -3.39
C THR A 165 -6.22 -16.05 -2.49
N VAL A 166 -7.10 -16.17 -1.50
CA VAL A 166 -7.12 -17.27 -0.52
C VAL A 166 -7.48 -18.61 -1.17
N GLU A 167 -7.21 -19.70 -0.46
CA GLU A 167 -7.57 -21.06 -0.92
C GLU A 167 -9.09 -21.24 -1.00
N ALA A 168 -9.55 -22.14 -1.89
CA ALA A 168 -10.97 -22.29 -2.21
C ALA A 168 -11.89 -22.53 -0.99
N PRO A 169 -11.50 -23.32 0.03
CA PRO A 169 -12.30 -23.48 1.25
C PRO A 169 -12.55 -22.18 2.00
N VAL A 170 -11.52 -21.34 2.11
CA VAL A 170 -11.60 -20.03 2.76
C VAL A 170 -12.47 -19.10 1.91
N LEU A 171 -12.29 -19.11 0.59
CA LEU A 171 -13.05 -18.28 -0.34
C LEU A 171 -14.56 -18.58 -0.27
N HIS A 172 -14.96 -19.84 -0.39
CA HIS A 172 -16.38 -20.22 -0.34
C HIS A 172 -16.97 -20.07 1.06
N GLY A 173 -16.18 -20.32 2.12
CA GLY A 173 -16.60 -19.98 3.48
C GLY A 173 -16.85 -18.48 3.65
N LEU A 174 -16.00 -17.64 3.07
CA LEU A 174 -16.17 -16.19 3.10
C LEU A 174 -17.41 -15.74 2.30
N PHE A 175 -17.68 -16.31 1.13
CA PHE A 175 -18.93 -16.05 0.40
C PHE A 175 -20.17 -16.49 1.18
N ALA A 176 -20.09 -17.60 1.92
CA ALA A 176 -21.19 -18.04 2.77
C ALA A 176 -21.42 -17.06 3.93
N LEU A 177 -20.34 -16.53 4.53
CA LEU A 177 -20.42 -15.46 5.53
C LEU A 177 -21.01 -14.18 4.93
N MET A 178 -20.59 -13.78 3.72
CA MET A 178 -21.16 -12.64 2.99
C MET A 178 -22.67 -12.79 2.84
N ARG A 179 -23.15 -13.94 2.37
CA ARG A 179 -24.58 -14.26 2.27
C ARG A 179 -25.28 -14.18 3.64
N GLU A 180 -24.68 -14.74 4.69
CA GLU A 180 -25.21 -14.69 6.06
C GLU A 180 -25.35 -13.25 6.58
N ARG A 181 -24.41 -12.37 6.22
CA ARG A 181 -24.43 -10.95 6.58
C ARG A 181 -25.25 -10.07 5.63
N GLY A 182 -25.95 -10.67 4.66
CA GLY A 182 -26.79 -9.95 3.72
C GLY A 182 -26.03 -9.19 2.63
N ALA A 183 -24.75 -9.49 2.42
CA ALA A 183 -24.02 -8.96 1.27
C ALA A 183 -24.58 -9.52 -0.03
N THR A 184 -24.68 -8.67 -1.05
CA THR A 184 -25.22 -9.03 -2.37
C THR A 184 -24.21 -8.85 -3.50
N ALA A 185 -23.03 -8.32 -3.23
CA ALA A 185 -21.98 -8.17 -4.21
C ALA A 185 -20.58 -8.33 -3.59
N CYS A 186 -19.60 -8.71 -4.41
CA CYS A 186 -18.21 -8.84 -4.00
C CYS A 186 -17.29 -8.41 -5.15
N ALA A 187 -16.30 -7.56 -4.85
CA ALA A 187 -15.15 -7.37 -5.73
C ALA A 187 -13.98 -8.22 -5.22
N MET A 188 -13.26 -8.90 -6.10
CA MET A 188 -12.12 -9.71 -5.69
C MET A 188 -10.93 -9.68 -6.64
N GLU A 189 -9.73 -9.73 -6.06
CA GLU A 189 -8.49 -9.93 -6.80
C GLU A 189 -8.29 -11.42 -7.15
N VAL A 190 -8.02 -11.69 -8.43
CA VAL A 190 -7.77 -13.04 -8.96
C VAL A 190 -6.33 -13.11 -9.47
N SER A 191 -5.42 -13.54 -8.60
CA SER A 191 -4.00 -13.73 -8.96
C SER A 191 -3.81 -14.89 -9.94
N SER A 192 -2.73 -14.85 -10.73
CA SER A 192 -2.38 -15.96 -11.64
C SER A 192 -2.09 -17.26 -10.89
N HIS A 193 -1.48 -17.17 -9.71
CA HIS A 193 -1.28 -18.30 -8.82
C HIS A 193 -2.61 -18.94 -8.40
N ALA A 194 -3.64 -18.13 -8.15
CA ALA A 194 -4.97 -18.65 -7.81
C ALA A 194 -5.60 -19.43 -8.96
N LEU A 195 -5.38 -18.99 -10.19
CA LEU A 195 -5.88 -19.65 -11.40
C LEU A 195 -5.10 -20.94 -11.68
N ALA A 196 -3.77 -20.90 -11.59
CA ALA A 196 -2.90 -22.06 -11.76
C ALA A 196 -3.16 -23.15 -10.70
N LEU A 197 -3.50 -22.73 -9.47
CA LEU A 197 -3.79 -23.62 -8.33
C LEU A 197 -5.29 -23.83 -8.10
N GLU A 198 -6.16 -23.46 -9.04
CA GLU A 198 -7.61 -23.69 -8.97
C GLU A 198 -8.30 -23.19 -7.68
N ARG A 199 -7.76 -22.15 -7.05
CA ARG A 199 -8.30 -21.58 -5.79
C ARG A 199 -9.67 -20.92 -5.95
N VAL A 200 -9.99 -20.49 -7.16
CA VAL A 200 -11.29 -19.89 -7.53
C VAL A 200 -12.23 -20.91 -8.20
N GLY A 201 -11.94 -22.21 -8.11
CA GLY A 201 -12.84 -23.26 -8.59
C GLY A 201 -14.23 -23.16 -7.94
N GLY A 202 -15.27 -23.49 -8.69
CA GLY A 202 -16.67 -23.36 -8.24
C GLY A 202 -17.21 -21.93 -8.20
N VAL A 203 -16.44 -20.92 -8.59
CA VAL A 203 -16.88 -19.51 -8.71
C VAL A 203 -17.23 -19.21 -10.17
N VAL A 204 -18.41 -18.65 -10.38
CA VAL A 204 -18.80 -18.05 -11.67
C VAL A 204 -18.87 -16.54 -11.46
N PHE A 205 -18.03 -15.81 -12.17
CA PHE A 205 -17.94 -14.35 -12.10
C PHE A 205 -19.02 -13.73 -12.98
N ASP A 206 -19.74 -12.74 -12.46
CA ASP A 206 -20.65 -11.93 -13.28
C ASP A 206 -19.86 -11.08 -14.25
N VAL A 207 -18.77 -10.49 -13.77
CA VAL A 207 -17.81 -9.76 -14.61
C VAL A 207 -16.39 -10.15 -14.22
N ALA A 208 -15.55 -10.44 -15.22
CA ALA A 208 -14.11 -10.53 -15.03
C ALA A 208 -13.41 -9.40 -15.78
N ALA A 209 -12.46 -8.74 -15.11
CA ALA A 209 -11.67 -7.64 -15.65
C ALA A 209 -10.20 -8.04 -15.80
N PHE A 210 -9.59 -7.70 -16.94
CA PHE A 210 -8.16 -7.82 -17.20
C PHE A 210 -7.54 -6.42 -17.30
N THR A 211 -6.52 -6.13 -16.48
CA THR A 211 -5.88 -4.80 -16.44
C THR A 211 -4.67 -4.67 -17.38
N ASN A 212 -3.71 -5.60 -17.31
CA ASN A 212 -2.48 -5.64 -18.13
C ASN A 212 -1.70 -6.94 -17.88
N LEU A 213 -0.71 -7.21 -18.73
CA LEU A 213 0.32 -8.23 -18.48
C LEU A 213 1.73 -7.67 -18.73
N GLN A 214 2.56 -7.74 -17.68
CA GLN A 214 3.97 -7.34 -17.67
C GLN A 214 4.82 -8.40 -16.96
N ARG A 215 6.15 -8.35 -17.14
CA ARG A 215 7.10 -9.31 -16.58
C ARG A 215 7.04 -9.35 -15.05
N ASP A 216 6.55 -10.46 -14.52
CA ASP A 216 6.47 -10.75 -13.08
C ASP A 216 6.29 -12.26 -12.87
N HIS A 217 6.58 -12.78 -11.68
CA HIS A 217 6.30 -14.17 -11.25
C HIS A 217 6.81 -15.29 -12.20
N LEU A 218 7.86 -15.03 -12.99
CA LEU A 218 8.40 -16.01 -13.94
C LEU A 218 9.10 -17.20 -13.25
N ASP A 219 9.48 -17.05 -11.99
CA ASP A 219 9.95 -18.13 -11.13
C ASP A 219 8.89 -19.22 -10.90
N PHE A 220 7.59 -18.86 -10.97
CA PHE A 220 6.48 -19.80 -10.87
C PHE A 220 5.96 -20.23 -12.25
N HIS A 221 5.74 -19.28 -13.17
CA HIS A 221 5.09 -19.55 -14.46
C HIS A 221 6.07 -20.02 -15.56
N GLY A 222 7.38 -19.93 -15.33
CA GLY A 222 8.42 -20.26 -16.30
C GLY A 222 8.69 -19.14 -17.31
N ASP A 223 7.68 -18.75 -18.07
CA ASP A 223 7.77 -17.69 -19.09
C ASP A 223 6.49 -16.83 -19.18
N MET A 224 6.54 -15.79 -20.03
CA MET A 224 5.41 -14.87 -20.23
C MET A 224 4.18 -15.56 -20.85
N GLU A 225 4.37 -16.60 -21.66
CA GLU A 225 3.28 -17.32 -22.32
C GLU A 225 2.54 -18.22 -21.32
N GLY A 226 3.27 -18.91 -20.44
CA GLY A 226 2.70 -19.64 -19.30
C GLY A 226 1.94 -18.70 -18.37
N TYR A 227 2.51 -17.53 -18.07
CA TYR A 227 1.87 -16.53 -17.23
C TYR A 227 0.58 -15.98 -17.86
N TYR A 228 0.59 -15.69 -19.17
CA TYR A 228 -0.60 -15.31 -19.94
C TYR A 228 -1.68 -16.38 -19.87
N ARG A 229 -1.34 -17.64 -20.18
CA ARG A 229 -2.29 -18.76 -20.20
C ARG A 229 -2.99 -18.94 -18.87
N ASP A 230 -2.27 -18.84 -17.76
CA ASP A 230 -2.86 -18.97 -16.44
C ASP A 230 -3.83 -17.83 -16.11
N LYS A 231 -3.54 -16.58 -16.50
CA LYS A 231 -4.53 -15.49 -16.36
C LYS A 231 -5.75 -15.68 -17.27
N ALA A 232 -5.53 -16.13 -18.50
CA ALA A 232 -6.60 -16.38 -19.46
C ALA A 232 -7.61 -17.43 -18.97
N ARG A 233 -7.20 -18.35 -18.08
CA ARG A 233 -8.11 -19.31 -17.42
C ARG A 233 -9.28 -18.66 -16.68
N LEU A 234 -9.14 -17.41 -16.19
CA LEU A 234 -10.27 -16.69 -15.57
C LEU A 234 -11.44 -16.54 -16.55
N PHE A 235 -11.13 -16.41 -17.83
CA PHE A 235 -12.09 -16.22 -18.91
C PHE A 235 -12.39 -17.52 -19.67
N ALA A 236 -12.16 -18.68 -19.04
CA ALA A 236 -12.53 -19.95 -19.62
C ALA A 236 -14.07 -20.11 -19.69
N PRO A 237 -14.60 -20.92 -20.63
CA PRO A 237 -16.04 -21.14 -20.76
C PRO A 237 -16.68 -21.53 -19.42
N GLY A 238 -17.81 -20.89 -19.09
CA GLY A 238 -18.57 -21.15 -17.86
C GLY A 238 -18.00 -20.54 -16.58
N ARG A 239 -16.84 -19.87 -16.63
CA ARG A 239 -16.28 -19.15 -15.45
C ARG A 239 -16.72 -17.71 -15.35
N VAL A 240 -17.11 -17.07 -16.45
CA VAL A 240 -17.44 -15.65 -16.50
C VAL A 240 -18.68 -15.41 -17.35
N ARG A 241 -19.51 -14.44 -16.97
CA ARG A 241 -20.70 -14.00 -17.73
C ARG A 241 -20.45 -12.79 -18.62
N HIS A 242 -19.46 -11.95 -18.27
CA HIS A 242 -19.05 -10.79 -19.06
C HIS A 242 -17.55 -10.49 -18.88
N ALA A 243 -16.83 -10.22 -19.96
CA ALA A 243 -15.40 -9.87 -19.90
C ALA A 243 -15.17 -8.37 -20.17
N VAL A 244 -14.34 -7.73 -19.34
CA VAL A 244 -13.83 -6.37 -19.56
C VAL A 244 -12.32 -6.44 -19.71
N VAL A 245 -11.80 -6.07 -20.87
CA VAL A 245 -10.37 -6.26 -21.19
C VAL A 245 -9.74 -4.92 -21.53
N CYS A 246 -8.77 -4.49 -20.72
CA CYS A 246 -7.90 -3.40 -21.09
C CYS A 246 -7.03 -3.83 -22.29
N VAL A 247 -7.06 -3.06 -23.37
CA VAL A 247 -6.32 -3.35 -24.62
C VAL A 247 -5.18 -2.36 -24.86
N ASP A 248 -4.64 -1.82 -23.78
CA ASP A 248 -3.49 -0.92 -23.82
C ASP A 248 -2.19 -1.63 -24.22
N ASP A 249 -2.12 -2.94 -24.01
CA ASP A 249 -0.98 -3.80 -24.34
C ASP A 249 -1.36 -4.95 -25.29
N GLU A 250 -0.35 -5.61 -25.85
CA GLU A 250 -0.52 -6.71 -26.82
C GLU A 250 -1.23 -7.94 -26.25
N TRP A 251 -1.13 -8.19 -24.94
CA TRP A 251 -1.74 -9.34 -24.28
C TRP A 251 -3.23 -9.13 -24.07
N GLY A 252 -3.63 -7.90 -23.74
CA GLY A 252 -5.02 -7.48 -23.71
C GLY A 252 -5.68 -7.59 -25.08
N VAL A 253 -5.00 -7.11 -26.13
CA VAL A 253 -5.46 -7.25 -27.52
C VAL A 253 -5.65 -8.73 -27.89
N ARG A 254 -4.66 -9.57 -27.59
CA ARG A 254 -4.72 -11.02 -27.84
C ARG A 254 -5.88 -11.67 -27.07
N LEU A 255 -6.02 -11.40 -25.78
CA LEU A 255 -7.09 -11.97 -24.96
C LEU A 255 -8.47 -11.60 -25.48
N ALA A 256 -8.68 -10.33 -25.83
CA ALA A 256 -9.94 -9.86 -26.41
C ALA A 256 -10.25 -10.55 -27.74
N ALA A 257 -9.25 -10.73 -28.61
CA ALA A 257 -9.41 -11.44 -29.87
C ALA A 257 -9.76 -12.93 -29.66
N GLU A 258 -9.07 -13.62 -28.74
CA GLU A 258 -9.34 -15.02 -28.39
C GLU A 258 -10.74 -15.21 -27.77
N LEU A 259 -11.23 -14.25 -26.98
CA LEU A 259 -12.59 -14.26 -26.43
C LEU A 259 -13.65 -14.04 -27.51
N ARG A 260 -13.47 -13.02 -28.36
CA ARG A 260 -14.39 -12.73 -29.46
C ARG A 260 -14.46 -13.88 -30.48
N ALA A 261 -13.33 -14.54 -30.75
CA ALA A 261 -13.28 -15.71 -31.62
C ALA A 261 -14.03 -16.93 -31.05
N ARG A 262 -14.05 -17.08 -29.72
CA ARG A 262 -14.84 -18.14 -29.05
C ARG A 262 -16.33 -17.84 -29.04
N GLY A 263 -16.71 -16.58 -28.83
CA GLY A 263 -18.10 -16.13 -28.86
C GLY A 263 -18.98 -16.68 -27.74
N ASP A 264 -18.38 -17.18 -26.66
CA ASP A 264 -19.06 -17.79 -25.50
C ASP A 264 -19.35 -16.78 -24.38
N VAL A 265 -18.75 -15.59 -24.43
CA VAL A 265 -18.95 -14.50 -23.46
C VAL A 265 -18.93 -13.13 -24.16
N PRO A 266 -19.80 -12.18 -23.78
CA PRO A 266 -19.67 -10.78 -24.20
C PRO A 266 -18.34 -10.17 -23.74
N VAL A 267 -17.79 -9.27 -24.57
CA VAL A 267 -16.49 -8.62 -24.32
C VAL A 267 -16.62 -7.13 -24.55
N ASP A 268 -16.28 -6.31 -23.55
CA ASP A 268 -15.99 -4.89 -23.73
C ASP A 268 -14.47 -4.66 -23.67
N THR A 269 -13.92 -4.01 -24.69
CA THR A 269 -12.52 -3.57 -24.70
C THR A 269 -12.38 -2.12 -24.23
N VAL A 270 -11.38 -1.86 -23.39
CA VAL A 270 -11.09 -0.53 -22.83
C VAL A 270 -9.70 -0.10 -23.27
N ALA A 271 -9.58 1.01 -24.00
CA ALA A 271 -8.31 1.65 -24.32
C ALA A 271 -8.19 2.98 -23.57
N THR A 272 -7.07 3.18 -22.89
CA THR A 272 -6.92 4.27 -21.92
C THR A 272 -5.79 5.23 -22.22
N ARG A 273 -5.00 4.94 -23.26
CA ARG A 273 -3.84 5.73 -23.66
C ARG A 273 -3.85 6.03 -25.17
N PRO A 274 -3.30 7.18 -25.61
CA PRO A 274 -3.19 7.51 -27.03
C PRO A 274 -2.33 6.51 -27.84
N ASP A 275 -1.38 5.84 -27.18
CA ASP A 275 -0.49 4.84 -27.76
C ASP A 275 -0.95 3.39 -27.52
N ALA A 276 -2.17 3.20 -26.99
CA ALA A 276 -2.72 1.88 -26.70
C ALA A 276 -2.79 1.00 -27.96
N ALA A 277 -2.30 -0.24 -27.84
CA ALA A 277 -2.22 -1.19 -28.95
C ALA A 277 -3.60 -1.46 -29.61
N GLY A 278 -4.67 -1.50 -28.81
CA GLY A 278 -6.03 -1.74 -29.26
C GLY A 278 -6.90 -0.49 -29.44
N LEU A 279 -6.34 0.73 -29.45
CA LEU A 279 -7.10 1.98 -29.44
C LEU A 279 -8.13 2.09 -30.59
N ALA A 280 -7.74 1.67 -31.80
CA ALA A 280 -8.55 1.85 -33.00
C ALA A 280 -9.91 1.12 -32.95
N ASP A 281 -9.96 -0.02 -32.25
CA ASP A 281 -11.10 -0.94 -32.19
C ASP A 281 -11.63 -1.12 -30.77
N ALA A 282 -11.25 -0.24 -29.84
CA ALA A 282 -11.74 -0.29 -28.46
C ALA A 282 -13.19 0.19 -28.37
N ASP A 283 -14.01 -0.55 -27.61
CA ASP A 283 -15.42 -0.23 -27.35
C ASP A 283 -15.55 0.98 -26.41
N TRP A 284 -14.62 1.08 -25.44
CA TRP A 284 -14.50 2.17 -24.49
C TRP A 284 -13.15 2.86 -24.62
N ARG A 285 -13.16 4.19 -24.63
CA ARG A 285 -11.95 5.00 -24.83
C ARG A 285 -11.87 6.13 -23.82
N VAL A 286 -10.71 6.28 -23.20
CA VAL A 286 -10.38 7.47 -22.42
C VAL A 286 -9.88 8.55 -23.38
N GLY A 287 -10.50 9.72 -23.31
CA GLY A 287 -10.07 10.94 -24.00
C GLY A 287 -9.00 11.69 -23.19
N ASP A 288 -9.02 13.02 -23.24
CA ASP A 288 -8.06 13.85 -22.51
C ASP A 288 -8.19 13.62 -21.00
N ALA A 289 -7.09 13.21 -20.36
CA ALA A 289 -6.96 13.09 -18.91
C ALA A 289 -6.08 14.20 -18.37
N THR A 290 -6.57 14.94 -17.37
CA THR A 290 -5.87 16.07 -16.75
C THR A 290 -5.98 16.00 -15.24
N ILE A 291 -5.00 16.56 -14.54
CA ILE A 291 -5.08 16.72 -13.08
C ILE A 291 -6.20 17.72 -12.79
N GLY A 292 -7.22 17.32 -12.02
CA GLY A 292 -8.45 18.10 -11.91
C GLY A 292 -9.34 17.85 -10.70
N LEU A 293 -9.32 16.65 -10.09
CA LEU A 293 -10.32 16.31 -9.05
C LEU A 293 -10.11 17.07 -7.73
N ASP A 294 -8.90 17.56 -7.48
CA ASP A 294 -8.49 18.32 -6.28
C ASP A 294 -7.01 18.74 -6.34
N GLY A 295 -6.42 18.76 -7.54
CA GLY A 295 -4.98 18.94 -7.70
C GLY A 295 -4.12 17.70 -7.41
N VAL A 296 -4.74 16.55 -7.08
CA VAL A 296 -4.08 15.24 -6.95
C VAL A 296 -4.66 14.24 -7.95
N GLY A 297 -5.98 14.03 -7.91
CA GLY A 297 -6.67 13.12 -8.83
C GLY A 297 -6.79 13.66 -10.25
N SER A 298 -7.15 12.77 -11.18
CA SER A 298 -7.35 13.09 -12.60
C SER A 298 -8.83 13.10 -12.97
N THR A 299 -9.23 14.03 -13.83
CA THR A 299 -10.51 14.02 -14.54
C THR A 299 -10.28 13.61 -15.98
N PHE A 300 -11.22 12.86 -16.56
CA PHE A 300 -11.13 12.39 -17.94
C PHE A 300 -12.51 12.13 -18.55
N VAL A 301 -12.59 12.14 -19.88
CA VAL A 301 -13.81 11.75 -20.61
C VAL A 301 -13.72 10.26 -20.97
N LEU A 302 -14.70 9.47 -20.54
CA LEU A 302 -14.84 8.07 -20.94
C LEU A 302 -15.92 7.97 -22.02
N THR A 303 -15.53 7.60 -23.24
CA THR A 303 -16.47 7.42 -24.36
C THR A 303 -16.76 5.94 -24.56
N GLY A 304 -18.02 5.54 -24.39
CA GLY A 304 -18.48 4.17 -24.63
C GLY A 304 -19.55 4.10 -25.74
N PRO A 305 -20.21 2.93 -25.89
CA PRO A 305 -21.25 2.72 -26.90
C PRO A 305 -22.44 3.69 -26.81
N ASP A 306 -22.76 4.15 -25.60
CA ASP A 306 -23.89 5.05 -25.33
C ASP A 306 -23.49 6.55 -25.36
N GLY A 307 -22.23 6.85 -25.69
CA GLY A 307 -21.69 8.21 -25.75
C GLY A 307 -20.65 8.52 -24.64
N PRO A 308 -20.20 9.79 -24.57
CA PRO A 308 -19.21 10.23 -23.59
C PRO A 308 -19.83 10.49 -22.22
N VAL A 309 -19.06 10.19 -21.17
CA VAL A 309 -19.34 10.56 -19.78
C VAL A 309 -18.08 11.14 -19.13
N ASP A 310 -18.25 12.23 -18.37
CA ASP A 310 -17.17 12.78 -17.55
C ASP A 310 -16.93 11.88 -16.34
N ALA A 311 -15.68 11.50 -16.13
CA ALA A 311 -15.26 10.59 -15.07
C ALA A 311 -14.00 11.10 -14.35
N ALA A 312 -13.67 10.46 -13.24
CA ALA A 312 -12.50 10.83 -12.45
C ALA A 312 -11.81 9.60 -11.86
N SER A 313 -10.49 9.72 -11.70
CA SER A 313 -9.67 8.86 -10.87
C SER A 313 -9.20 9.69 -9.68
N PRO A 314 -9.58 9.35 -8.44
CA PRO A 314 -9.16 10.10 -7.26
C PRO A 314 -7.68 9.90 -6.88
N LEU A 315 -7.03 8.93 -7.51
CA LEU A 315 -5.62 8.65 -7.33
C LEU A 315 -4.79 9.24 -8.48
N PRO A 316 -3.54 9.68 -8.21
CA PRO A 316 -2.69 10.31 -9.20
C PRO A 316 -2.19 9.32 -10.27
N GLY A 317 -1.89 9.86 -11.45
CA GLY A 317 -1.24 9.14 -12.54
C GLY A 317 -2.19 8.48 -13.54
N LEU A 318 -1.75 8.37 -14.80
CA LEU A 318 -2.53 7.78 -15.90
C LEU A 318 -2.82 6.30 -15.68
N VAL A 319 -1.94 5.56 -14.98
CA VAL A 319 -2.22 4.16 -14.61
C VAL A 319 -3.49 4.02 -13.77
N ASN A 320 -3.80 5.01 -12.93
CA ASN A 320 -5.03 5.00 -12.13
C ASN A 320 -6.24 5.47 -12.92
N VAL A 321 -6.06 6.28 -13.96
CA VAL A 321 -7.11 6.52 -14.98
C VAL A 321 -7.46 5.20 -15.68
N SER A 322 -6.47 4.37 -16.03
CA SER A 322 -6.72 3.04 -16.60
C SER A 322 -7.50 2.14 -15.64
N ASN A 323 -7.06 2.07 -14.38
CA ASN A 323 -7.74 1.29 -13.34
C ASN A 323 -9.19 1.78 -13.12
N ALA A 324 -9.41 3.10 -13.10
CA ALA A 324 -10.73 3.70 -12.94
C ALA A 324 -11.64 3.38 -14.13
N ALA A 325 -11.17 3.53 -15.36
CA ALA A 325 -11.94 3.22 -16.56
C ALA A 325 -12.37 1.74 -16.60
N VAL A 326 -11.44 0.82 -16.33
CA VAL A 326 -11.73 -0.62 -16.27
C VAL A 326 -12.74 -0.93 -15.16
N ALA A 327 -12.60 -0.33 -13.97
CA ALA A 327 -13.53 -0.53 -12.86
C ALA A 327 -14.93 0.01 -13.14
N ILE A 328 -15.04 1.19 -13.77
CA ILE A 328 -16.33 1.79 -14.17
C ILE A 328 -17.06 0.87 -15.13
N VAL A 329 -16.38 0.39 -16.19
CA VAL A 329 -16.99 -0.51 -17.18
C VAL A 329 -17.35 -1.85 -16.54
N ALA A 330 -16.48 -2.40 -15.68
CA ALA A 330 -16.76 -3.65 -14.99
C ALA A 330 -17.97 -3.56 -14.05
N ALA A 331 -18.06 -2.51 -13.23
CA ALA A 331 -19.21 -2.28 -12.36
C ALA A 331 -20.48 -2.02 -13.17
N HIS A 332 -20.38 -1.28 -14.28
CA HIS A 332 -21.51 -1.03 -15.16
C HIS A 332 -22.08 -2.33 -15.74
N ARG A 333 -21.22 -3.23 -16.22
CA ARG A 333 -21.62 -4.56 -16.72
C ARG A 333 -22.07 -5.51 -15.61
N ALA A 334 -21.69 -5.25 -14.36
CA ALA A 334 -22.19 -5.96 -13.20
C ALA A 334 -23.59 -5.51 -12.76
N GLY A 335 -24.18 -4.52 -13.44
CA GLY A 335 -25.55 -4.04 -13.18
C GLY A 335 -25.64 -2.69 -12.47
N VAL A 336 -24.51 -2.01 -12.23
CA VAL A 336 -24.51 -0.65 -11.68
C VAL A 336 -24.86 0.35 -12.80
N PRO A 337 -25.79 1.30 -12.62
CA PRO A 337 -26.00 2.37 -13.59
C PRO A 337 -24.70 3.13 -13.85
N LEU A 338 -24.39 3.45 -15.12
CA LEU A 338 -23.09 4.04 -15.49
C LEU A 338 -22.74 5.30 -14.68
N ALA A 339 -23.71 6.20 -14.49
CA ALA A 339 -23.54 7.41 -13.69
C ALA A 339 -23.17 7.10 -12.21
N GLU A 340 -23.77 6.06 -11.64
CA GLU A 340 -23.45 5.62 -10.28
C GLU A 340 -22.07 4.96 -10.21
N ALA A 341 -21.70 4.17 -11.21
CA ALA A 341 -20.36 3.58 -11.29
C ALA A 341 -19.27 4.67 -11.36
N VAL A 342 -19.47 5.69 -12.19
CA VAL A 342 -18.60 6.86 -12.28
C VAL A 342 -18.50 7.60 -10.94
N ALA A 343 -19.64 7.89 -10.30
CA ALA A 343 -19.67 8.59 -9.02
C ALA A 343 -18.99 7.79 -7.89
N GLY A 344 -19.21 6.48 -7.83
CA GLY A 344 -18.60 5.58 -6.86
C GLY A 344 -17.07 5.53 -6.99
N VAL A 345 -16.56 5.38 -8.23
CA VAL A 345 -15.12 5.40 -8.49
C VAL A 345 -14.50 6.77 -8.19
N GLY A 346 -15.18 7.86 -8.57
CA GLY A 346 -14.71 9.23 -8.32
C GLY A 346 -14.55 9.58 -6.84
N GLY A 347 -15.32 8.95 -5.95
CA GLY A 347 -15.26 9.17 -4.50
C GLY A 347 -14.28 8.26 -3.73
N ALA A 348 -13.62 7.30 -4.41
CA ALA A 348 -12.80 6.27 -3.78
C ALA A 348 -11.35 6.74 -3.53
N HIS A 349 -11.15 7.77 -2.71
CA HIS A 349 -9.84 8.40 -2.48
C HIS A 349 -8.85 7.59 -1.63
N ALA A 350 -9.34 6.59 -0.89
CA ALA A 350 -8.54 5.85 0.08
C ALA A 350 -8.46 4.37 -0.29
N ILE A 351 -7.36 3.97 -0.93
CA ILE A 351 -7.02 2.57 -1.17
C ILE A 351 -5.76 2.25 -0.36
N PRO A 352 -5.85 1.37 0.66
CA PRO A 352 -4.73 1.12 1.56
C PRO A 352 -3.45 0.74 0.81
N GLY A 353 -2.39 1.51 1.01
CA GLY A 353 -1.09 1.31 0.40
C GLY A 353 -1.01 1.46 -1.13
N ARG A 354 -1.99 2.09 -1.78
CA ARG A 354 -1.98 2.36 -3.24
C ARG A 354 -2.20 3.86 -3.49
N MET A 355 -1.11 4.60 -3.69
CA MET A 355 -1.14 6.07 -3.71
C MET A 355 -1.98 6.66 -2.56
N GLU A 356 -1.91 6.02 -1.40
CA GLU A 356 -2.75 6.34 -0.25
C GLU A 356 -2.34 7.70 0.28
N ARG A 357 -3.28 8.65 0.27
CA ARG A 357 -3.09 9.99 0.82
C ARG A 357 -3.19 9.92 2.34
N VAL A 358 -2.04 9.92 2.99
CA VAL A 358 -1.95 9.84 4.45
C VAL A 358 -2.07 11.22 5.08
N ILE A 359 -1.44 12.22 4.45
CA ILE A 359 -1.47 13.62 4.86
C ILE A 359 -1.78 14.46 3.63
N GLU A 360 -2.83 15.25 3.71
CA GLU A 360 -3.23 16.18 2.67
C GLU A 360 -2.36 17.44 2.67
N ARG A 361 -2.29 18.11 1.51
CA ARG A 361 -1.66 19.43 1.44
C ARG A 361 -2.43 20.42 2.32
N GLY A 362 -1.70 21.19 3.11
CA GLY A 362 -2.25 22.25 3.96
C GLY A 362 -1.19 23.31 4.28
N PRO A 363 -1.55 24.40 4.99
CA PRO A 363 -0.59 25.43 5.37
C PRO A 363 0.59 24.83 6.14
N GLY A 364 1.80 24.91 5.57
CA GLY A 364 3.00 24.28 6.15
C GLY A 364 3.08 22.75 6.07
N GLN A 365 2.18 22.07 5.35
CA GLN A 365 2.17 20.61 5.19
C GLN A 365 2.43 20.19 3.74
N ALA A 366 3.35 19.24 3.57
CA ALA A 366 3.56 18.54 2.31
C ALA A 366 2.46 17.49 2.09
N LEU A 367 2.25 17.09 0.83
CA LEU A 367 1.44 15.90 0.52
C LEU A 367 2.25 14.67 0.94
N CYS A 368 1.68 13.75 1.74
CA CYS A 368 2.34 12.50 2.10
C CYS A 368 1.55 11.29 1.59
N LEU A 369 2.21 10.48 0.77
CA LEU A 369 1.65 9.33 0.08
C LEU A 369 2.34 8.04 0.51
N VAL A 370 1.58 6.95 0.57
CA VAL A 370 2.10 5.58 0.75
C VAL A 370 1.72 4.74 -0.46
N ASP A 371 2.70 4.03 -1.03
CA ASP A 371 2.49 3.16 -2.17
C ASP A 371 3.24 1.82 -2.05
N TYR A 372 2.75 0.79 -2.72
CA TYR A 372 3.32 -0.57 -2.70
C TYR A 372 4.40 -0.80 -3.76
N ALA A 373 4.76 0.21 -4.55
CA ALA A 373 5.77 0.08 -5.59
C ALA A 373 7.12 -0.44 -5.04
N HIS A 374 7.43 -1.70 -5.35
CA HIS A 374 8.61 -2.43 -4.87
C HIS A 374 9.42 -3.09 -6.00
N THR A 375 9.07 -2.81 -7.26
CA THR A 375 9.78 -3.23 -8.47
C THR A 375 10.26 -2.01 -9.25
N PRO A 376 11.29 -2.13 -10.11
CA PRO A 376 11.77 -1.01 -10.94
C PRO A 376 10.65 -0.32 -11.75
N ASP A 377 9.81 -1.09 -12.44
CA ASP A 377 8.74 -0.55 -13.26
C ASP A 377 7.66 0.14 -12.41
N ALA A 378 7.24 -0.49 -11.31
CA ALA A 378 6.26 0.10 -10.40
C ALA A 378 6.79 1.39 -9.76
N LEU A 379 8.08 1.44 -9.41
CA LEU A 379 8.70 2.63 -8.85
C LEU A 379 8.76 3.78 -9.85
N THR A 380 9.13 3.50 -11.10
CA THR A 380 9.09 4.47 -12.20
C THR A 380 7.68 5.03 -12.37
N LEU A 381 6.68 4.16 -12.52
CA LEU A 381 5.28 4.55 -12.68
C LEU A 381 4.78 5.38 -11.49
N ALA A 382 5.18 5.04 -10.27
CA ALA A 382 4.78 5.76 -9.08
C ALA A 382 5.36 7.19 -9.04
N LEU A 383 6.65 7.33 -9.31
CA LEU A 383 7.31 8.64 -9.29
C LEU A 383 6.85 9.53 -10.45
N GLU A 384 6.67 8.96 -11.65
CA GLU A 384 6.10 9.67 -12.80
C GLU A 384 4.65 10.09 -12.57
N ALA A 385 3.84 9.29 -11.86
CA ALA A 385 2.48 9.65 -11.49
C ALA A 385 2.41 10.82 -10.50
N VAL A 386 3.35 10.86 -9.55
CA VAL A 386 3.37 11.86 -8.47
C VAL A 386 4.08 13.15 -8.89
N ARG A 387 5.01 13.10 -9.85
CA ARG A 387 5.77 14.27 -10.27
C ARG A 387 4.88 15.43 -10.76
N PRO A 388 3.87 15.23 -11.63
CA PRO A 388 2.99 16.30 -12.13
C PRO A 388 2.16 17.00 -11.04
N ILE A 389 1.85 16.31 -9.94
CA ILE A 389 1.08 16.87 -8.81
C ILE A 389 1.99 17.49 -7.74
N THR A 390 3.32 17.47 -7.94
CA THR A 390 4.31 17.93 -6.96
C THR A 390 4.86 19.29 -7.37
N ARG A 391 4.53 20.33 -6.60
CA ARG A 391 4.93 21.72 -6.88
C ARG A 391 6.37 22.01 -6.50
N GLY A 392 6.81 21.48 -5.36
CA GLY A 392 8.16 21.59 -4.82
C GLY A 392 8.98 20.34 -5.12
N ARG A 393 9.68 19.84 -4.11
CA ARG A 393 10.52 18.64 -4.18
C ARG A 393 9.68 17.37 -4.05
N LEU A 394 10.08 16.33 -4.79
CA LEU A 394 9.62 14.96 -4.59
C LEU A 394 10.62 14.24 -3.69
N VAL A 395 10.19 13.93 -2.47
CA VAL A 395 10.96 13.17 -1.47
C VAL A 395 10.50 11.73 -1.54
N ILE A 396 11.43 10.79 -1.73
CA ILE A 396 11.13 9.35 -1.68
C ILE A 396 11.78 8.71 -0.46
N VAL A 397 11.01 7.91 0.27
CA VAL A 397 11.51 7.01 1.32
C VAL A 397 11.29 5.57 0.85
N PHE A 398 12.36 4.79 0.69
CA PHE A 398 12.23 3.46 0.10
C PHE A 398 13.35 2.51 0.53
N GLY A 399 13.09 1.21 0.36
CA GLY A 399 14.03 0.13 0.60
C GLY A 399 13.87 -0.97 -0.44
N SER A 400 14.39 -2.16 -0.13
CA SER A 400 14.14 -3.38 -0.89
C SER A 400 14.06 -4.59 0.03
N ASP A 401 13.19 -5.54 -0.30
CA ASP A 401 13.16 -6.85 0.35
C ASP A 401 14.47 -7.64 0.23
N GLY A 402 14.84 -8.31 1.33
CA GLY A 402 15.83 -9.38 1.39
C GLY A 402 15.26 -10.72 0.90
N ASP A 403 16.11 -11.71 0.64
CA ASP A 403 15.79 -13.04 0.10
C ASP A 403 14.91 -13.01 -1.16
N ARG A 404 15.08 -11.95 -1.96
CA ARG A 404 14.41 -11.67 -3.23
C ARG A 404 15.44 -11.33 -4.30
N ASP A 405 14.99 -11.02 -5.50
CA ASP A 405 15.85 -10.61 -6.61
C ASP A 405 16.76 -9.46 -6.19
N ARG A 406 18.06 -9.74 -6.08
CA ARG A 406 19.09 -8.75 -5.71
C ARG A 406 19.41 -7.81 -6.87
N GLY A 407 19.20 -8.26 -8.11
CA GLY A 407 19.51 -7.51 -9.32
C GLY A 407 18.69 -6.24 -9.47
N LYS A 408 17.49 -6.19 -8.88
CA LYS A 408 16.64 -4.99 -8.90
C LYS A 408 17.16 -3.84 -8.03
N ARG A 409 17.95 -4.12 -6.97
CA ARG A 409 18.29 -3.13 -5.93
C ARG A 409 19.07 -1.92 -6.50
N PRO A 410 20.14 -2.11 -7.30
CA PRO A 410 20.84 -0.97 -7.90
C PRO A 410 19.96 -0.25 -8.92
N ILE A 411 19.13 -0.97 -9.68
CA ILE A 411 18.23 -0.39 -10.67
C ILE A 411 17.22 0.55 -10.00
N MET A 412 16.63 0.12 -8.87
CA MET A 412 15.73 0.97 -8.09
C MET A 412 16.43 2.22 -7.56
N GLY A 413 17.69 2.10 -7.10
CA GLY A 413 18.51 3.24 -6.69
C GLY A 413 18.75 4.24 -7.83
N GLU A 414 19.06 3.76 -9.04
CA GLU A 414 19.22 4.62 -10.22
C GLU A 414 17.91 5.34 -10.59
N ILE A 415 16.78 4.64 -10.56
CA ILE A 415 15.46 5.20 -10.87
C ILE A 415 15.11 6.31 -9.88
N ALA A 416 15.19 6.02 -8.57
CA ALA A 416 14.91 7.00 -7.53
C ALA A 416 15.81 8.24 -7.69
N ALA A 417 17.11 8.05 -7.97
CA ALA A 417 18.06 9.14 -8.11
C ALA A 417 17.78 10.05 -9.32
N ARG A 418 17.13 9.52 -10.37
CA ARG A 418 16.73 10.28 -11.57
C ARG A 418 15.38 10.99 -11.41
N LEU A 419 14.44 10.38 -10.71
CA LEU A 419 13.03 10.81 -10.73
C LEU A 419 12.57 11.55 -9.47
N ALA A 420 13.26 11.36 -8.34
CA ALA A 420 13.00 12.10 -7.10
C ALA A 420 14.07 13.16 -6.87
N ASP A 421 13.76 14.16 -6.04
CA ASP A 421 14.71 15.23 -5.67
C ASP A 421 15.54 14.82 -4.45
N VAL A 422 14.88 14.25 -3.43
CA VAL A 422 15.52 13.80 -2.18
C VAL A 422 15.24 12.32 -1.94
N LEU A 423 16.27 11.55 -1.59
CA LEU A 423 16.17 10.11 -1.36
C LEU A 423 16.48 9.77 0.10
N VAL A 424 15.59 9.04 0.75
CA VAL A 424 15.80 8.42 2.05
C VAL A 424 15.82 6.91 1.86
N VAL A 425 17.01 6.32 1.86
CA VAL A 425 17.22 4.87 1.70
C VAL A 425 17.14 4.20 3.06
N THR A 426 16.28 3.18 3.17
CA THR A 426 15.99 2.52 4.45
C THR A 426 15.70 1.03 4.27
N ASP A 427 15.33 0.37 5.36
CA ASP A 427 14.98 -1.04 5.40
C ASP A 427 13.54 -1.25 4.90
N GLU A 428 13.29 -2.34 4.17
CA GLU A 428 11.95 -2.85 3.84
C GLU A 428 11.68 -4.09 4.70
N ASN A 429 11.64 -5.31 4.15
CA ASN A 429 11.79 -6.54 4.94
C ASN A 429 13.19 -7.13 4.68
N PRO A 430 14.19 -6.89 5.56
CA PRO A 430 15.51 -7.51 5.41
C PRO A 430 15.49 -9.04 5.42
N ARG A 431 14.49 -9.66 6.06
CA ARG A 431 14.39 -11.12 6.21
C ARG A 431 15.68 -11.70 6.80
N SER A 432 16.28 -12.70 6.17
CA SER A 432 17.53 -13.30 6.65
C SER A 432 18.80 -12.57 6.19
N GLU A 433 18.69 -11.60 5.28
CA GLU A 433 19.84 -10.81 4.82
C GLU A 433 20.22 -9.71 5.83
N ASP A 434 21.50 -9.33 5.82
CA ASP A 434 21.97 -8.15 6.55
C ASP A 434 21.34 -6.87 5.94
N PRO A 435 20.55 -6.10 6.72
CA PRO A 435 19.90 -4.88 6.22
C PRO A 435 20.88 -3.88 5.61
N ALA A 436 22.08 -3.73 6.18
CA ALA A 436 23.08 -2.79 5.68
C ALA A 436 23.55 -3.16 4.27
N SER A 437 23.70 -4.45 3.98
CA SER A 437 24.06 -4.92 2.64
C SER A 437 23.01 -4.60 1.57
N ILE A 438 21.72 -4.61 1.94
CA ILE A 438 20.62 -4.24 1.04
C ILE A 438 20.69 -2.75 0.71
N ARG A 439 20.78 -1.90 1.73
CA ARG A 439 20.87 -0.44 1.55
C ARG A 439 22.12 -0.05 0.75
N ALA A 440 23.24 -0.71 1.00
CA ALA A 440 24.47 -0.52 0.25
C ALA A 440 24.30 -0.81 -1.26
N ALA A 441 23.58 -1.87 -1.64
CA ALA A 441 23.30 -2.21 -3.03
C ALA A 441 22.39 -1.17 -3.71
N ILE A 442 21.40 -0.63 -3.00
CA ILE A 442 20.58 0.48 -3.50
C ILE A 442 21.45 1.73 -3.73
N LEU A 443 22.28 2.08 -2.73
CA LEU A 443 23.18 3.24 -2.81
C LEU A 443 24.25 3.09 -3.90
N GLU A 444 24.67 1.89 -4.26
CA GLU A 444 25.53 1.66 -5.43
C GLU A 444 24.86 2.15 -6.72
N GLY A 445 23.58 1.81 -6.90
CA GLY A 445 22.76 2.32 -8.00
C GLY A 445 22.63 3.84 -7.98
N VAL A 446 22.33 4.41 -6.81
CA VAL A 446 22.24 5.87 -6.62
C VAL A 446 23.55 6.55 -7.06
N ARG A 447 24.73 6.02 -6.67
CA ARG A 447 26.04 6.61 -7.02
C ARG A 447 26.33 6.66 -8.51
N ARG A 448 25.69 5.82 -9.33
CA ARG A 448 25.83 5.86 -10.79
C ARG A 448 25.15 7.10 -11.40
N VAL A 449 24.19 7.69 -10.69
CA VAL A 449 23.46 8.90 -11.10
C VAL A 449 23.91 10.13 -10.29
N ARG A 450 24.16 9.95 -8.98
CA ARG A 450 24.62 10.99 -8.03
C ARG A 450 25.91 10.53 -7.34
N PRO A 451 27.09 10.70 -7.96
CA PRO A 451 28.36 10.19 -7.42
C PRO A 451 28.73 10.74 -6.03
N ASP A 452 28.26 11.95 -5.70
CA ASP A 452 28.48 12.64 -4.43
C ASP A 452 27.40 12.35 -3.37
N LEU A 453 26.39 11.55 -3.71
CA LEU A 453 25.22 11.26 -2.86
C LEU A 453 24.48 12.53 -2.38
N ARG A 454 24.51 13.61 -3.16
CA ARG A 454 23.79 14.82 -2.83
C ARG A 454 22.28 14.57 -2.70
N ASP A 455 21.68 15.10 -1.64
CA ASP A 455 20.26 14.96 -1.30
C ASP A 455 19.85 13.47 -1.11
N VAL A 456 20.79 12.64 -0.64
CA VAL A 456 20.57 11.23 -0.32
C VAL A 456 21.00 10.95 1.11
N VAL A 457 20.11 10.31 1.88
CA VAL A 457 20.39 9.92 3.26
C VAL A 457 20.04 8.46 3.46
N GLU A 458 20.92 7.74 4.14
CA GLU A 458 20.65 6.38 4.62
C GLU A 458 20.14 6.46 6.06
N VAL A 459 18.96 5.92 6.34
CA VAL A 459 18.35 5.96 7.68
C VAL A 459 17.77 4.59 8.05
N ALA A 460 18.10 4.11 9.24
CA ALA A 460 17.45 2.98 9.88
C ALA A 460 17.18 3.31 11.36
N PRO A 461 16.08 2.81 11.95
CA PRO A 461 15.05 1.94 11.36
C PRO A 461 14.07 2.66 10.43
N ARG A 462 13.22 1.91 9.71
CA ARG A 462 12.28 2.45 8.69
C ARG A 462 11.33 3.53 9.23
N ALA A 463 10.86 3.40 10.46
CA ALA A 463 10.02 4.43 11.11
C ALA A 463 10.73 5.79 11.17
N GLU A 464 12.02 5.80 11.50
CA GLU A 464 12.84 7.02 11.53
C GLU A 464 13.06 7.60 10.13
N ALA A 465 13.15 6.75 9.11
CA ALA A 465 13.26 7.19 7.72
C ALA A 465 11.96 7.88 7.24
N VAL A 466 10.79 7.32 7.58
CA VAL A 466 9.49 7.94 7.29
C VAL A 466 9.35 9.27 8.03
N ARG A 467 9.71 9.31 9.32
CA ARG A 467 9.73 10.53 10.12
C ARG A 467 10.63 11.60 9.50
N LEU A 468 11.86 11.25 9.14
CA LEU A 468 12.78 12.17 8.46
C LEU A 468 12.16 12.69 7.15
N GLY A 469 11.61 11.80 6.31
CA GLY A 469 10.97 12.18 5.06
C GLY A 469 9.84 13.19 5.26
N HIS A 470 9.03 13.03 6.32
CA HIS A 470 8.00 13.99 6.70
C HIS A 470 8.58 15.34 7.17
N GLU A 471 9.58 15.32 8.04
CA GLU A 471 10.13 16.52 8.68
C GLU A 471 10.96 17.43 7.76
N ILE A 472 11.64 16.84 6.77
CA ILE A 472 12.44 17.61 5.80
C ILE A 472 11.58 18.27 4.71
N ALA A 473 10.36 17.78 4.53
CA ALA A 473 9.44 18.25 3.50
C ALA A 473 8.77 19.55 3.92
N VAL A 474 8.58 20.46 2.97
CA VAL A 474 7.93 21.75 3.19
C VAL A 474 6.65 21.87 2.37
N GLU A 475 5.91 22.96 2.59
CA GLU A 475 4.73 23.26 1.79
C GLU A 475 5.05 23.25 0.28
N GLY A 476 4.24 22.52 -0.48
CA GLY A 476 4.43 22.32 -1.92
C GLY A 476 5.20 21.05 -2.29
N ASP A 477 5.99 20.49 -1.37
CA ASP A 477 6.66 19.19 -1.56
C ASP A 477 5.66 18.04 -1.55
N THR A 478 6.09 16.88 -2.05
CA THR A 478 5.39 15.60 -1.86
C THR A 478 6.39 14.60 -1.31
N VAL A 479 5.99 13.87 -0.27
CA VAL A 479 6.72 12.73 0.27
C VAL A 479 5.99 11.47 -0.15
N ILE A 480 6.68 10.53 -0.79
CA ILE A 480 6.15 9.20 -1.08
C ILE A 480 6.99 8.14 -0.38
N VAL A 481 6.34 7.28 0.40
CA VAL A 481 6.96 6.08 0.96
C VAL A 481 6.55 4.89 0.10
N THR A 482 7.53 4.14 -0.42
CA THR A 482 7.27 2.99 -1.29
C THR A 482 7.82 1.68 -0.73
N GLY A 483 7.37 0.56 -1.29
CA GLY A 483 7.80 -0.80 -0.95
C GLY A 483 6.69 -1.58 -0.27
N LYS A 484 6.39 -1.23 0.99
CA LYS A 484 5.49 -2.01 1.85
C LYS A 484 4.01 -1.72 1.66
N GLY A 485 3.64 -0.50 1.27
CA GLY A 485 2.25 -0.08 1.08
C GLY A 485 1.37 -0.36 2.32
N HIS A 486 0.50 -1.38 2.20
CA HIS A 486 -0.46 -1.76 3.23
C HIS A 486 0.07 -2.79 4.25
N GLU A 487 1.29 -3.31 4.06
CA GLU A 487 1.80 -4.40 4.89
C GLU A 487 1.81 -4.02 6.39
N PRO A 488 1.38 -4.94 7.28
CA PRO A 488 1.20 -4.65 8.70
C PRO A 488 2.43 -4.97 9.57
N THR A 489 3.48 -5.54 8.98
CA THR A 489 4.68 -5.99 9.71
C THR A 489 5.97 -5.75 8.93
N GLN A 490 7.07 -5.64 9.65
CA GLN A 490 8.44 -5.67 9.12
C GLN A 490 9.14 -6.95 9.59
N GLU A 491 9.70 -7.73 8.65
CA GLU A 491 10.41 -8.99 8.96
C GLU A 491 11.93 -8.78 9.02
N VAL A 492 12.54 -9.12 10.16
CA VAL A 492 13.99 -9.10 10.38
C VAL A 492 14.42 -10.39 11.09
N ALA A 493 15.28 -11.17 10.46
CA ALA A 493 15.81 -12.45 10.97
C ALA A 493 14.73 -13.42 11.51
N GLY A 494 13.58 -13.49 10.82
CA GLY A 494 12.44 -14.33 11.20
C GLY A 494 11.53 -13.73 12.29
N VAL A 495 11.84 -12.54 12.79
CA VAL A 495 10.97 -11.80 13.73
C VAL A 495 10.09 -10.83 12.94
N PHE A 496 8.77 -10.92 13.14
CA PHE A 496 7.77 -10.04 12.54
C PHE A 496 7.35 -8.97 13.55
N THR A 497 7.83 -7.74 13.36
CA THR A 497 7.48 -6.59 14.20
C THR A 497 6.31 -5.85 13.58
N ARG A 498 5.30 -5.45 14.37
CA ARG A 498 4.18 -4.62 13.89
C ARG A 498 4.72 -3.30 13.35
N TYR A 499 4.41 -3.00 12.09
CA TYR A 499 4.86 -1.80 11.40
C TYR A 499 3.98 -1.54 10.18
N ASN A 500 3.55 -0.29 9.96
CA ASN A 500 2.85 0.11 8.76
C ASN A 500 3.26 1.55 8.37
N ASP A 501 3.53 1.79 7.08
CA ASP A 501 4.04 3.07 6.57
C ASP A 501 3.06 4.23 6.84
N ARG A 502 1.75 4.00 6.70
CA ARG A 502 0.72 5.01 6.98
C ARG A 502 0.70 5.36 8.46
N ASP A 503 0.74 4.36 9.33
CA ASP A 503 0.70 4.58 10.77
C ASP A 503 1.98 5.29 11.24
N ALA A 504 3.14 4.97 10.65
CA ALA A 504 4.40 5.68 10.88
C ALA A 504 4.33 7.15 10.43
N PHE A 505 3.73 7.43 9.27
CA PHE A 505 3.50 8.82 8.84
C PHE A 505 2.57 9.59 9.77
N ARG A 506 1.48 8.97 10.22
CA ARG A 506 0.52 9.60 11.15
C ARG A 506 1.18 9.90 12.50
N ALA A 507 2.00 8.98 13.00
CA ALA A 507 2.80 9.21 14.20
C ALA A 507 3.77 10.38 13.99
N ALA A 508 4.54 10.36 12.90
CA ALA A 508 5.45 11.46 12.56
C ALA A 508 4.73 12.81 12.46
N ALA A 509 3.54 12.87 11.88
CA ALA A 509 2.76 14.09 11.76
C ALA A 509 2.19 14.59 13.10
N ALA A 510 1.80 13.67 13.98
CA ALA A 510 1.35 14.01 15.33
C ALA A 510 2.51 14.56 16.18
N ASP A 511 3.71 14.06 15.97
CA ASP A 511 4.92 14.40 16.75
C ASP A 511 5.73 15.56 16.16
N ALA A 512 5.50 15.92 14.89
CA ALA A 512 6.39 16.82 14.14
C ALA A 512 6.66 18.17 14.83
N TRP A 513 5.67 18.70 15.58
CA TRP A 513 5.74 19.99 16.27
C TRP A 513 5.08 19.87 17.64
N ARG A 514 5.86 19.64 18.68
CA ARG A 514 5.32 19.66 20.05
C ARG A 514 5.19 21.10 20.51
N VAL A 515 3.95 21.56 20.67
CA VAL A 515 3.63 22.90 21.15
C VAL A 515 3.22 22.82 22.62
N VAL A 516 3.93 23.56 23.48
CA VAL A 516 3.66 23.60 24.92
C VAL A 516 3.46 25.05 25.37
N ASP A 517 2.30 25.32 25.95
CA ASP A 517 2.03 26.57 26.65
C ASP A 517 2.46 26.45 28.11
N ARG A 518 3.48 27.20 28.50
CA ARG A 518 3.99 27.24 29.87
C ARG A 518 3.06 28.05 30.78
N PRO A 519 3.05 27.79 32.10
CA PRO A 519 2.26 28.57 33.06
C PRO A 519 2.60 30.07 33.11
N ASP A 520 3.81 30.46 32.71
CA ASP A 520 4.26 31.85 32.64
C ASP A 520 3.86 32.57 31.34
N GLY A 521 3.07 31.93 30.48
CA GLY A 521 2.51 32.54 29.27
C GLY A 521 3.41 32.48 28.03
N VAL A 522 4.58 31.83 28.11
CA VAL A 522 5.44 31.54 26.96
C VAL A 522 4.95 30.28 26.25
N ARG A 523 4.96 30.28 24.91
CA ARG A 523 4.75 29.06 24.11
C ARG A 523 6.05 28.55 23.55
N VAL A 524 6.33 27.28 23.77
CA VAL A 524 7.48 26.58 23.18
C VAL A 524 6.97 25.73 22.02
N VAL A 525 7.59 25.90 20.85
CA VAL A 525 7.36 25.12 19.64
C VAL A 525 8.62 24.30 19.39
N ASP A 526 8.59 23.04 19.81
CA ASP A 526 9.67 22.09 19.59
C ASP A 526 9.55 21.47 18.20
N ALA A 527 10.49 21.83 17.32
CA ALA A 527 10.65 21.27 15.99
C ALA A 527 12.06 20.70 15.79
N ALA A 528 12.74 20.31 16.89
CA ALA A 528 14.18 20.01 16.94
C ALA A 528 14.59 18.60 16.48
N HIS A 529 13.77 17.94 15.65
CA HIS A 529 13.86 16.51 15.38
C HIS A 529 14.55 16.15 14.04
N ALA A 530 14.48 17.05 13.06
CA ALA A 530 15.33 17.08 11.86
C ALA A 530 15.25 18.46 11.20
N ALA A 531 16.33 18.94 10.61
CA ALA A 531 16.36 20.23 9.92
C ALA A 531 17.20 20.23 8.64
N THR A 532 16.58 20.75 7.60
CA THR A 532 17.21 21.34 6.41
C THR A 532 17.03 22.85 6.42
N VAL A 533 17.82 23.59 5.64
CA VAL A 533 17.68 25.05 5.49
C VAL A 533 16.23 25.44 5.13
N ASP A 534 15.59 24.70 4.22
CA ASP A 534 14.22 25.00 3.80
C ASP A 534 13.19 24.69 4.89
N SER A 535 13.34 23.56 5.60
CA SER A 535 12.49 23.25 6.75
C SER A 535 12.63 24.30 7.87
N ALA A 536 13.83 24.85 8.07
CA ALA A 536 14.08 25.91 9.03
C ALA A 536 13.38 27.21 8.59
N ARG A 537 13.47 27.59 7.31
CA ARG A 537 12.71 28.74 6.77
C ARG A 537 11.20 28.56 6.91
N ALA A 538 10.67 27.37 6.64
CA ALA A 538 9.26 27.08 6.80
C ALA A 538 8.83 27.21 8.28
N ALA A 539 9.66 26.70 9.19
CA ALA A 539 9.45 26.83 10.63
C ALA A 539 9.41 28.30 11.09
N LEU A 540 10.34 29.12 10.61
CA LEU A 540 10.38 30.56 10.90
C LEU A 540 9.13 31.30 10.42
N ARG A 541 8.60 30.98 9.22
CA ARG A 541 7.36 31.59 8.72
C ARG A 541 6.16 31.26 9.61
N ARG A 542 6.07 30.03 10.12
CA ARG A 542 5.00 29.62 11.04
C ARG A 542 5.17 30.28 12.40
N LEU A 543 6.38 30.35 12.92
CA LEU A 543 6.70 31.06 14.17
C LEU A 543 6.16 32.50 14.13
N VAL A 544 6.47 33.25 13.07
CA VAL A 544 6.02 34.66 12.95
C VAL A 544 4.50 34.76 12.89
N ARG A 545 3.82 33.86 12.17
CA ARG A 545 2.35 33.83 12.16
C ARG A 545 1.76 33.54 13.54
N GLU A 546 2.26 32.51 14.23
CA GLU A 546 1.77 32.15 15.56
C GLU A 546 2.04 33.25 16.60
N ALA A 547 3.18 33.92 16.52
CA ALA A 547 3.50 35.06 17.38
C ALA A 547 2.53 36.24 17.10
N ALA A 548 2.28 36.56 15.83
CA ALA A 548 1.35 37.60 15.43
C ALA A 548 -0.09 37.30 15.89
N ASP A 549 -0.58 36.07 15.73
CA ASP A 549 -1.92 35.65 16.17
C ASP A 549 -2.11 35.79 17.69
N ARG A 550 -1.01 35.68 18.46
CA ARG A 550 -1.01 35.84 19.92
C ARG A 550 -0.73 37.27 20.38
N GLY A 551 -0.37 38.19 19.47
CA GLY A 551 0.14 39.51 19.83
C GLY A 551 1.45 39.46 20.62
N GLY A 552 2.25 38.42 20.41
CA GLY A 552 3.53 38.16 21.07
C GLY A 552 4.74 38.36 20.16
N ARG A 553 5.94 38.13 20.69
CA ARG A 553 7.20 38.18 19.91
C ARG A 553 7.57 36.79 19.38
N ALA A 554 8.12 36.74 18.18
CA ALA A 554 8.77 35.56 17.63
C ALA A 554 10.23 35.45 18.12
N VAL A 555 10.52 34.36 18.81
CA VAL A 555 11.87 34.01 19.29
C VAL A 555 12.29 32.70 18.61
N ALA A 556 13.40 32.72 17.87
CA ALA A 556 13.92 31.54 17.17
C ALA A 556 15.24 31.06 17.79
N VAL A 557 15.32 29.76 18.08
CA VAL A 557 16.53 29.05 18.50
C VAL A 557 16.95 28.12 17.38
N LEU A 558 18.05 28.43 16.70
CA LEU A 558 18.51 27.74 15.50
C LEU A 558 19.86 27.04 15.70
N GLY A 559 19.89 25.73 15.45
CA GLY A 559 21.12 24.93 15.30
C GLY A 559 21.48 24.72 13.83
N LEU A 560 22.57 23.98 13.57
CA LEU A 560 22.98 23.63 12.20
C LEU A 560 21.92 22.72 11.53
N PRO A 561 21.39 23.07 10.34
CA PRO A 561 20.37 22.27 9.66
C PRO A 561 20.95 21.37 8.54
N ASP A 562 21.71 20.34 8.92
CA ASP A 562 22.54 19.51 8.04
C ASP A 562 22.07 18.05 7.88
N ASP A 563 20.79 17.75 8.13
CA ASP A 563 20.29 16.36 8.08
C ASP A 563 20.30 15.73 6.67
N LEU A 564 20.44 16.54 5.60
CA LEU A 564 20.65 16.08 4.21
C LEU A 564 22.12 16.17 3.76
N GLY A 565 23.05 16.35 4.70
CA GLY A 565 24.47 16.51 4.45
C GLY A 565 24.97 17.94 4.69
N PRO A 566 26.26 18.20 4.42
CA PRO A 566 26.91 19.47 4.72
C PRO A 566 26.23 20.66 4.02
N VAL A 567 25.96 21.71 4.78
CA VAL A 567 25.34 22.94 4.25
C VAL A 567 26.42 23.98 3.94
N PRO A 568 26.46 24.55 2.72
CA PRO A 568 27.38 25.62 2.39
C PRO A 568 27.18 26.85 3.31
N PRO A 569 28.25 27.51 3.78
CA PRO A 569 28.13 28.70 4.63
C PRO A 569 27.26 29.81 4.04
N ALA A 570 27.23 29.95 2.71
CA ALA A 570 26.38 30.94 2.02
C ALA A 570 24.87 30.68 2.21
N GLU A 571 24.45 29.41 2.31
CA GLU A 571 23.05 29.07 2.56
C GLU A 571 22.64 29.33 4.01
N LEU A 572 23.56 29.08 4.95
CA LEU A 572 23.39 29.43 6.37
C LEU A 572 23.31 30.95 6.56
N ASP A 573 24.17 31.72 5.88
CA ASP A 573 24.10 33.19 5.84
C ASP A 573 22.73 33.65 5.33
N ALA A 574 22.27 33.10 4.20
CA ALA A 574 20.96 33.41 3.65
C ALA A 574 19.79 33.02 4.57
N LEU A 575 19.90 31.94 5.34
CA LEU A 575 18.95 31.58 6.39
C LEU A 575 18.91 32.68 7.46
N GLY A 576 20.08 33.13 7.94
CA GLY A 576 20.20 34.24 8.88
C GLY A 576 19.51 35.52 8.41
N ARG A 577 19.76 35.94 7.17
CA ARG A 577 19.08 37.09 6.55
C ARG A 577 17.56 36.91 6.51
N SER A 578 17.11 35.68 6.24
CA SER A 578 15.68 35.37 6.18
C SER A 578 14.99 35.54 7.52
N VAL A 579 15.67 35.23 8.63
CA VAL A 579 15.15 35.45 10.00
C VAL A 579 14.76 36.92 10.19
N VAL A 580 15.66 37.84 9.83
CA VAL A 580 15.43 39.30 9.95
C VAL A 580 14.31 39.76 9.02
N ARG A 581 14.33 39.33 7.75
CA ARG A 581 13.30 39.72 6.75
C ARG A 581 11.89 39.24 7.11
N LEU A 582 11.79 38.10 7.81
CA LEU A 582 10.50 37.58 8.28
C LEU A 582 9.98 38.31 9.51
N GLY A 583 10.78 39.17 10.14
CA GLY A 583 10.38 39.93 11.32
C GLY A 583 10.46 39.12 12.63
N VAL A 584 11.37 38.15 12.71
CA VAL A 584 11.65 37.46 13.98
C VAL A 584 12.41 38.41 14.89
N GLU A 585 11.87 38.69 16.08
CA GLU A 585 12.40 39.72 16.98
C GLU A 585 13.63 39.29 17.80
N ARG A 586 13.81 37.97 18.01
CA ARG A 586 14.98 37.41 18.69
C ARG A 586 15.48 36.14 18.01
N LEU A 587 16.78 36.08 17.73
CA LEU A 587 17.46 34.91 17.18
C LEU A 587 18.57 34.46 18.14
N LEU A 588 18.53 33.20 18.53
CA LEU A 588 19.58 32.52 19.26
C LEU A 588 20.16 31.42 18.37
N VAL A 589 21.41 31.55 17.97
CA VAL A 589 22.12 30.55 17.17
C VAL A 589 22.97 29.69 18.09
N VAL A 590 22.80 28.38 18.00
CA VAL A 590 23.45 27.42 18.90
C VAL A 590 24.51 26.63 18.14
N GLY A 591 25.74 26.66 18.66
CA GLY A 591 26.88 25.93 18.13
C GLY A 591 27.67 26.69 17.06
N GLU A 592 29.00 26.55 17.13
CA GLU A 592 29.95 27.24 16.26
C GLU A 592 29.73 26.93 14.77
N ALA A 593 29.32 25.71 14.46
CA ALA A 593 29.07 25.27 13.09
C ALA A 593 27.90 26.05 12.43
N ALA A 594 26.98 26.61 13.23
CA ALA A 594 25.86 27.42 12.75
C ALA A 594 26.18 28.93 12.69
N ARG A 595 27.42 29.37 13.01
CA ARG A 595 27.82 30.80 13.08
C ARG A 595 27.40 31.62 11.86
N ALA A 596 27.46 31.04 10.67
CA ALA A 596 27.09 31.75 9.44
C ALA A 596 25.63 32.27 9.48
N VAL A 597 24.71 31.58 10.17
CA VAL A 597 23.34 32.05 10.41
C VAL A 597 23.34 33.35 11.22
N HIS A 598 24.12 33.41 12.30
CA HIS A 598 24.25 34.61 13.12
C HIS A 598 24.85 35.77 12.31
N VAL A 599 25.92 35.52 11.56
CA VAL A 599 26.58 36.53 10.72
C VAL A 599 25.62 37.10 9.68
N GLY A 600 24.86 36.24 9.00
CA GLY A 600 23.87 36.67 8.00
C GLY A 600 22.76 37.54 8.60
N ALA A 601 22.26 37.21 9.79
CA ALA A 601 21.27 38.03 10.49
C ALA A 601 21.82 39.41 10.87
N VAL A 602 23.05 39.47 11.41
CA VAL A 602 23.70 40.74 11.76
C VAL A 602 23.90 41.63 10.53
N GLN A 603 24.34 41.05 9.41
CA GLN A 603 24.53 41.78 8.16
C GLN A 603 23.23 42.28 7.53
N GLU A 604 22.10 41.61 7.77
CA GLU A 604 20.79 42.04 7.27
C GLU A 604 20.16 43.16 8.11
N GLY A 605 20.68 43.40 9.31
CA GLY A 605 20.26 44.51 10.17
C GLY A 605 19.80 44.13 11.57
N SER A 606 20.08 42.91 12.04
CA SER A 606 19.86 42.53 13.44
C SER A 606 20.97 43.12 14.31
N PHE A 607 20.69 44.22 14.99
CA PHE A 607 21.64 44.95 15.84
C PHE A 607 21.25 44.85 17.34
N ASP A 608 22.12 45.29 18.25
CA ASP A 608 21.83 45.45 19.68
C ASP A 608 21.27 44.21 20.43
N GLY A 609 21.87 43.03 20.19
CA GLY A 609 21.54 41.80 20.94
C GLY A 609 20.27 41.08 20.46
N GLU A 610 19.73 41.46 19.31
CA GLU A 610 18.63 40.76 18.63
C GLU A 610 19.04 39.39 18.10
N SER A 611 20.30 39.22 17.69
CA SER A 611 20.90 37.94 17.30
C SER A 611 22.06 37.61 18.22
N THR A 612 22.05 36.43 18.85
CA THR A 612 23.08 35.98 19.79
C THR A 612 23.60 34.60 19.37
N LEU A 613 24.92 34.41 19.36
CA LEU A 613 25.56 33.10 19.17
C LEU A 613 25.98 32.53 20.52
N VAL A 614 25.59 31.29 20.81
CA VAL A 614 25.96 30.56 22.03
C VAL A 614 26.64 29.24 21.68
N PRO A 615 27.55 28.74 22.53
CA PRO A 615 28.37 27.57 22.21
C PRO A 615 27.58 26.26 22.18
N ASP A 616 26.57 26.11 23.03
CA ASP A 616 25.85 24.86 23.24
C ASP A 616 24.41 25.08 23.78
N ALA A 617 23.69 23.97 23.97
CA ALA A 617 22.32 23.96 24.45
C ALA A 617 22.19 24.45 25.91
N GLU A 618 23.18 24.22 26.77
CA GLU A 618 23.14 24.67 28.16
C GLU A 618 23.21 26.20 28.24
N ALA A 619 24.15 26.80 27.51
CA ALA A 619 24.25 28.25 27.38
C ALA A 619 22.99 28.87 26.73
N ALA A 620 22.37 28.15 25.78
CA ALA A 620 21.13 28.58 25.16
C ALA A 620 19.96 28.60 26.16
N LEU A 621 19.83 27.57 27.01
CA LEU A 621 18.82 27.52 28.08
C LEU A 621 18.98 28.68 29.08
N ALA A 622 20.21 28.92 29.54
CA ALA A 622 20.52 30.03 30.45
C ALA A 622 20.14 31.38 29.83
N TRP A 623 20.47 31.58 28.55
CA TRP A 623 20.10 32.81 27.84
C TRP A 623 18.58 32.97 27.74
N LEU A 624 17.86 31.91 27.37
CA LEU A 624 16.40 31.96 27.21
C LEU A 624 15.71 32.28 28.52
N ALA A 625 16.17 31.72 29.65
CA ALA A 625 15.60 31.99 30.98
C ALA A 625 15.61 33.49 31.36
N GLU A 626 16.57 34.27 30.85
CA GLU A 626 16.69 35.71 31.13
C GLU A 626 15.95 36.60 30.11
N HIS A 627 15.70 36.11 28.89
CA HIS A 627 15.30 36.94 27.75
C HIS A 627 13.87 36.69 27.23
N VAL A 628 13.31 35.51 27.47
CA VAL A 628 11.91 35.19 27.11
C VAL A 628 10.94 35.78 28.13
N ARG A 629 9.76 36.18 27.67
CA ARG A 629 8.75 36.88 28.47
C ARG A 629 7.34 36.36 28.17
N PRO A 630 6.38 36.57 29.07
CA PRO A 630 4.98 36.21 28.81
C PRO A 630 4.50 36.74 27.46
N GLY A 631 3.87 35.87 26.66
CA GLY A 631 3.42 36.19 25.31
C GLY A 631 4.38 35.76 24.19
N ASP A 632 5.65 35.52 24.48
CA ASP A 632 6.61 35.06 23.46
C ASP A 632 6.24 33.66 22.92
N VAL A 633 6.50 33.46 21.63
CA VAL A 633 6.50 32.15 20.98
C VAL A 633 7.96 31.81 20.67
N VAL A 634 8.45 30.71 21.22
CA VAL A 634 9.84 30.25 21.11
C VAL A 634 9.89 29.01 20.23
N LEU A 635 10.45 29.13 19.04
CA LEU A 635 10.73 28.01 18.14
C LEU A 635 12.12 27.43 18.45
N VAL A 636 12.22 26.11 18.57
CA VAL A 636 13.50 25.40 18.61
C VAL A 636 13.65 24.53 17.37
N LYS A 637 14.69 24.78 16.57
CA LYS A 637 14.93 24.07 15.30
C LYS A 637 16.42 23.85 15.06
N GLY A 638 16.82 22.63 14.76
CA GLY A 638 18.19 22.28 14.37
C GLY A 638 18.26 20.85 13.90
N GLY A 639 19.37 20.50 13.26
CA GLY A 639 19.63 19.13 12.83
C GLY A 639 19.80 18.20 14.02
N ARG A 640 19.67 16.88 13.80
CA ARG A 640 19.73 15.88 14.89
C ARG A 640 21.03 15.96 15.71
N ALA A 641 22.15 16.29 15.07
CA ALA A 641 23.45 16.43 15.71
C ALA A 641 23.57 17.66 16.62
N ALA A 642 22.66 18.65 16.51
CA ALA A 642 22.72 19.88 17.30
C ALA A 642 22.25 19.71 18.75
N GLY A 643 21.65 18.57 19.12
CA GLY A 643 21.24 18.29 20.50
C GLY A 643 20.09 19.17 21.04
N LEU A 644 19.41 19.91 20.17
CA LEU A 644 18.40 20.90 20.58
C LEU A 644 17.08 20.29 21.09
N HIS A 645 16.85 18.99 20.89
CA HIS A 645 15.67 18.31 21.40
C HIS A 645 15.61 18.34 22.94
N ALA A 646 16.73 18.11 23.62
CA ALA A 646 16.82 18.18 25.08
C ALA A 646 16.50 19.59 25.59
N LEU A 647 17.05 20.61 24.93
CA LEU A 647 16.75 22.02 25.22
C LEU A 647 15.26 22.33 25.07
N ALA A 648 14.62 21.83 24.01
CA ALA A 648 13.20 22.08 23.80
C ALA A 648 12.32 21.40 24.87
N ALA A 649 12.69 20.18 25.30
CA ALA A 649 12.00 19.47 26.37
C ALA A 649 12.12 20.17 27.73
N GLU A 650 13.32 20.66 28.06
CA GLU A 650 13.56 21.40 29.29
C GLU A 650 12.84 22.76 29.28
N LEU A 651 12.88 23.49 28.17
CA LEU A 651 12.11 24.73 28.00
C LEU A 651 10.61 24.53 28.18
N ALA A 652 10.08 23.39 27.72
CA ALA A 652 8.68 23.04 27.84
C ALA A 652 8.28 22.57 29.26
N GLY A 653 9.22 22.42 30.20
CA GLY A 653 8.95 21.96 31.56
C GLY A 653 8.75 20.45 31.70
N GLY A 654 9.16 19.66 30.70
CA GLY A 654 9.19 18.20 30.79
C GLY A 654 10.47 17.69 31.50
N PRO A 655 10.46 16.48 32.09
CA PRO A 655 11.70 15.84 32.52
C PRO A 655 12.60 15.61 31.32
N ALA A 656 13.90 15.91 31.45
CA ALA A 656 14.90 15.51 30.46
C ALA A 656 14.88 13.98 30.34
N ALA A 657 14.60 13.46 29.13
CA ALA A 657 14.53 12.03 28.84
C ALA A 657 15.93 11.43 28.62
#